data_AF-A0ABD2L8D6-F1
#
_entry.id   AF-A0ABD2L8D6-F1
#
_cell.length_a   1.000
_cell.length_b   1.000
_cell.length_c   1.000
_cell.angle_alpha   90.00
_cell.angle_beta   90.00
_cell.angle_gamma   90.00
#
_symmetry.space_group_name_H-M   'P 1'
#
loop_
_entity.id
_entity.type
_entity.pdbx_description
1 polymer ?
#
loop_
_entity_poly.entity_id
_entity_poly.type
_entity_poly.pdbx_seq_one_letter_code
_entity_poly.pdbx_strand_id
1 'polypeptide(L)'
;MSRIHLLVESVDLRLFFACFLLSVGTNFFEAFSASYPSSANHSFHTFFNNSYIDRGHSAGVGHLVLKCFWSLSLHVAPIGNLIGCLIGPIYTENLVGTLISIVSIIFEFPELLILARLVASASATVGLLALVLFLQEIPMSAQRGLYSFLCALSVSIVECFALCLNLALPQLGEQLLILVGLPLVPQIVALLTAFYLMETPPFLAIVAKNKREKALKALAFYRKGFSGTNLREELEAVCCCCCTPQSAEEDYPQFHWRKIWCQLFSRSERRKAVLIGFCTLQITVGGWPVLESSTEILSEHFSTSVVEPISYVLVAVYFLSSLTGLFFVEMLNRRPLIIRSAMLNIGFLCLYIASHWASKHLAIWLGWLCLPCIFLFAISLGFALGPLSYFICAELLPHPSPHSSWLISLVFAANIISTYIFDWATPLIFRKASAWAFVPLYIVPSLCCLVPLWLFLPETRGRQMHDIVNMLKSRGTMHQRTKHQQQQQQKESSEKAPSNFFHHSIRSTPGTESRPHPTWPNTCRGAQLSLVACGAFIDQLVARLGIDAVHLCAETPAKWRLRLDDPHWKYPKGVLQRNAALRWLRKNVAHQHVGAVYFGDDDNTYDWRLFDEIRLLKRVGTWPVGIVGGMLAEFAYVNANAVVSGFNAKWKPSRPFPIDMAAFAVNISLIHEHAGAEFSYKSPRGFLESHFLSALNLTRTDLESLAKNGTRVYVWHTRTAQTQLRAKQIAKFYSANVSTLAEAEKDAIS
;
A
#
# COMPACT_ATOMS: atom_id res chain seq x y z
N MET A 1 -10.30 -15.02 -24.53
CA MET A 1 -11.46 -15.56 -23.77
C MET A 1 -11.05 -16.32 -22.51
N SER A 2 -10.13 -17.29 -22.53
CA SER A 2 -9.74 -18.08 -21.33
C SER A 2 -9.36 -17.25 -20.08
N ARG A 3 -8.63 -16.14 -20.23
CA ARG A 3 -8.28 -15.24 -19.10
C ARG A 3 -9.44 -14.42 -18.53
N ILE A 4 -10.44 -14.08 -19.36
CA ILE A 4 -11.63 -13.35 -18.91
C ILE A 4 -12.52 -14.28 -18.09
N HIS A 5 -12.66 -15.53 -18.53
CA HIS A 5 -13.43 -16.54 -17.80
C HIS A 5 -12.86 -16.80 -16.40
N LEU A 6 -11.53 -16.96 -16.31
CA LEU A 6 -10.83 -17.11 -15.02
C LEU A 6 -10.94 -15.87 -14.13
N LEU A 7 -10.96 -14.67 -14.71
CA LEU A 7 -11.17 -13.43 -13.95
C LEU A 7 -12.60 -13.39 -13.37
N VAL A 8 -13.61 -13.66 -14.20
CA VAL A 8 -15.02 -13.66 -13.79
C VAL A 8 -15.29 -14.71 -12.71
N GLU A 9 -14.68 -15.90 -12.82
CA GLU A 9 -14.77 -16.94 -11.79
C GLU A 9 -14.09 -16.57 -10.47
N SER A 10 -13.07 -15.70 -10.51
CA SER A 10 -12.35 -15.23 -9.32
C SER A 10 -13.04 -14.06 -8.58
N VAL A 11 -14.03 -13.41 -9.19
CA VAL A 11 -14.69 -12.23 -8.63
C VAL A 11 -15.88 -12.67 -7.76
N ASP A 12 -15.91 -12.20 -6.52
CA ASP A 12 -17.09 -12.35 -5.68
C ASP A 12 -18.22 -11.43 -6.17
N LEU A 13 -19.16 -11.99 -6.92
CA LEU A 13 -20.30 -11.27 -7.49
C LEU A 13 -21.10 -10.49 -6.43
N ARG A 14 -21.20 -11.00 -5.19
CA ARG A 14 -21.91 -10.29 -4.11
C ARG A 14 -21.20 -9.00 -3.73
N LEU A 15 -19.87 -9.08 -3.56
CA LEU A 15 -19.04 -7.92 -3.22
C LEU A 15 -18.98 -6.93 -4.38
N PHE A 16 -18.81 -7.42 -5.60
CA PHE A 16 -18.77 -6.58 -6.80
C PHE A 16 -20.08 -5.80 -6.97
N PHE A 17 -21.23 -6.45 -6.80
CA PHE A 17 -22.54 -5.80 -6.87
C PHE A 17 -22.74 -4.77 -5.75
N ALA A 18 -22.32 -5.06 -4.51
CA ALA A 18 -22.38 -4.09 -3.42
C ALA A 18 -21.49 -2.87 -3.70
N CYS A 19 -20.26 -3.07 -4.17
CA CYS A 19 -19.36 -1.97 -4.55
C CYS A 19 -19.91 -1.15 -5.74
N PHE A 20 -20.59 -1.81 -6.69
CA PHE A 20 -21.26 -1.14 -7.80
C PHE A 20 -22.40 -0.25 -7.32
N LEU A 21 -23.29 -0.75 -6.46
CA LEU A 21 -24.39 0.02 -5.89
C LEU A 21 -23.88 1.21 -5.07
N LEU A 22 -22.85 0.98 -4.25
CA LEU A 22 -22.22 2.05 -3.48
C LEU A 22 -21.63 3.13 -4.41
N SER A 23 -20.94 2.73 -5.47
CA SER A 23 -20.32 3.67 -6.43
C SER A 23 -21.37 4.52 -7.14
N VAL A 24 -22.42 3.88 -7.67
CA VAL A 24 -23.53 4.56 -8.34
C VAL A 24 -24.23 5.51 -7.39
N GLY A 25 -24.59 5.09 -6.17
CA GLY A 25 -25.32 5.94 -5.24
C GLY A 25 -24.50 7.12 -4.70
N THR A 26 -23.20 6.93 -4.47
CA THR A 26 -22.27 8.00 -4.03
C THR A 26 -22.12 9.08 -5.11
N ASN A 27 -21.86 8.66 -6.35
CA ASN A 27 -21.61 9.58 -7.46
C ASN A 27 -22.88 10.09 -8.14
N PHE A 28 -24.06 9.54 -7.80
CA PHE A 28 -25.32 9.87 -8.46
C PHE A 28 -25.62 11.37 -8.40
N PHE A 29 -25.44 11.98 -7.22
CA PHE A 29 -25.76 13.39 -7.05
C PHE A 29 -24.95 14.26 -8.00
N GLU A 30 -23.63 14.13 -7.95
CA GLU A 30 -22.71 15.00 -8.69
C GLU A 30 -22.96 14.88 -10.19
N ALA A 31 -22.95 13.65 -10.72
CA ALA A 31 -23.14 13.38 -12.15
C ALA A 31 -24.54 13.78 -12.65
N PHE A 32 -25.59 13.49 -11.88
CA PHE A 32 -26.95 13.85 -12.25
C PHE A 32 -27.16 15.38 -12.18
N SER A 33 -26.60 16.03 -11.15
CA SER A 33 -26.73 17.47 -10.93
C SER A 33 -26.01 18.35 -11.93
N ALA A 34 -24.95 17.84 -12.57
CA ALA A 34 -24.33 18.48 -13.73
C ALA A 34 -25.26 18.45 -14.96
N SER A 35 -26.03 17.38 -15.13
CA SER A 35 -26.79 17.12 -16.37
C SER A 35 -28.19 17.75 -16.39
N TYR A 36 -28.98 17.61 -15.32
CA TYR A 36 -30.40 18.03 -15.33
C TYR A 36 -30.68 19.54 -15.42
N PRO A 37 -29.79 20.48 -15.04
CA PRO A 37 -30.07 21.90 -15.19
C PRO A 37 -30.25 22.29 -16.66
N SER A 38 -29.49 21.65 -17.55
CA SER A 38 -29.55 21.91 -18.98
C SER A 38 -30.93 21.60 -19.59
N SER A 39 -31.60 20.55 -19.11
CA SER A 39 -32.93 20.14 -19.58
C SER A 39 -34.08 20.89 -18.91
N ALA A 40 -33.92 21.33 -17.65
CA ALA A 40 -34.95 22.03 -16.89
C ALA A 40 -34.75 23.56 -16.80
N ASN A 41 -33.97 24.15 -17.71
CA ASN A 41 -33.60 25.56 -17.67
C ASN A 41 -34.81 26.51 -17.56
N HIS A 42 -35.83 26.30 -18.41
CA HIS A 42 -37.05 27.12 -18.38
C HIS A 42 -37.80 27.03 -17.03
N SER A 43 -37.87 25.83 -16.46
CA SER A 43 -38.53 25.58 -15.18
C SER A 43 -37.80 26.24 -14.01
N PHE A 44 -36.47 26.21 -14.00
CA PHE A 44 -35.66 26.94 -13.02
C PHE A 44 -35.85 28.45 -13.11
N HIS A 45 -35.88 29.01 -14.32
CA HIS A 45 -36.17 30.43 -14.53
C HIS A 45 -37.56 30.82 -14.05
N THR A 46 -38.56 29.98 -14.30
CA THR A 46 -39.94 30.18 -13.84
C THR A 46 -40.03 30.12 -12.31
N PHE A 47 -39.37 29.13 -11.70
CA PHE A 47 -39.26 29.00 -10.25
C PHE A 47 -38.66 30.26 -9.61
N PHE A 48 -37.50 30.73 -10.09
CA PHE A 48 -36.85 31.92 -9.56
C PHE A 48 -37.73 33.17 -9.66
N ASN A 49 -38.48 33.32 -10.75
CA ASN A 49 -39.36 34.46 -10.93
C ASN A 49 -40.60 34.39 -10.00
N ASN A 50 -41.26 33.23 -9.96
CA ASN A 50 -42.47 33.01 -9.16
C ASN A 50 -42.20 33.14 -7.66
N SER A 51 -41.08 32.63 -7.17
CA SER A 51 -40.70 32.74 -5.75
C SER A 51 -40.62 34.20 -5.25
N TYR A 52 -40.29 35.16 -6.12
CA TYR A 52 -40.25 36.58 -5.76
C TYR A 52 -41.60 37.28 -5.94
N ILE A 53 -42.41 36.83 -6.90
CA ILE A 53 -43.80 37.28 -7.05
C ILE A 53 -44.58 36.94 -5.77
N ASP A 54 -44.45 35.72 -5.26
CA ASP A 54 -45.12 35.25 -4.05
C ASP A 54 -44.67 35.99 -2.78
N ARG A 55 -43.46 36.56 -2.79
CA ARG A 55 -42.94 37.45 -1.73
C ARG A 55 -43.40 38.91 -1.86
N GLY A 56 -44.31 39.21 -2.78
CA GLY A 56 -44.90 40.54 -2.95
C GLY A 56 -44.19 41.45 -3.98
N HIS A 57 -43.26 40.91 -4.78
CA HIS A 57 -42.66 41.67 -5.90
C HIS A 57 -43.47 41.43 -7.18
N SER A 58 -44.53 42.20 -7.37
CA SER A 58 -45.53 42.03 -8.44
C SER A 58 -44.97 42.14 -9.88
N ALA A 59 -43.80 42.75 -10.06
CA ALA A 59 -43.11 42.83 -11.36
C ALA A 59 -42.16 41.65 -11.65
N GLY A 60 -42.03 40.70 -10.71
CA GLY A 60 -41.06 39.62 -10.79
C GLY A 60 -39.61 40.10 -10.64
N VAL A 61 -38.66 39.24 -11.00
CA VAL A 61 -37.22 39.50 -10.88
C VAL A 61 -36.70 40.08 -12.19
N GLY A 62 -35.92 41.16 -12.11
CA GLY A 62 -35.26 41.74 -13.29
C GLY A 62 -34.37 40.72 -14.02
N HIS A 63 -34.36 40.75 -15.36
CA HIS A 63 -33.65 39.78 -16.21
C HIS A 63 -32.16 39.59 -15.87
N LEU A 64 -31.47 40.65 -15.44
CA LEU A 64 -30.08 40.55 -14.99
C LEU A 64 -29.95 39.72 -13.71
N VAL A 65 -30.82 39.98 -12.73
CA VAL A 65 -30.82 39.27 -11.44
C VAL A 65 -31.19 37.81 -11.63
N LEU A 66 -32.15 37.51 -12.52
CA LEU A 66 -32.51 36.15 -12.90
C LEU A 66 -31.34 35.38 -13.52
N LYS A 67 -30.56 36.02 -14.40
CA LYS A 67 -29.32 35.45 -14.95
C LYS A 67 -28.25 35.23 -13.89
N CYS A 68 -28.14 36.15 -12.92
CA CYS A 68 -27.23 35.97 -11.79
C CYS A 68 -27.62 34.77 -10.91
N PHE A 69 -28.90 34.58 -10.60
CA PHE A 69 -29.37 33.41 -9.85
C PHE A 69 -29.09 32.11 -10.59
N TRP A 70 -29.39 32.06 -11.89
CA TRP A 70 -29.07 30.91 -12.74
C TRP A 70 -27.58 30.59 -12.74
N SER A 71 -26.75 31.58 -13.04
CA SER A 71 -25.28 31.42 -13.07
C SER A 71 -24.72 31.00 -11.70
N LEU A 72 -25.19 31.60 -10.61
CA LEU A 72 -24.77 31.25 -9.26
C LEU A 72 -25.17 29.82 -8.89
N SER A 73 -26.35 29.36 -9.31
CA SER A 73 -26.81 28.00 -9.07
C SER A 73 -25.95 26.93 -9.74
N LEU A 74 -25.33 27.24 -10.88
CA LEU A 74 -24.42 26.33 -11.59
C LEU A 74 -23.00 26.41 -11.02
N HIS A 75 -22.48 27.61 -10.79
CA HIS A 75 -21.08 27.81 -10.42
C HIS A 75 -20.77 27.64 -8.93
N VAL A 76 -21.78 27.48 -8.08
CA VAL A 76 -21.58 27.19 -6.66
C VAL A 76 -21.13 25.73 -6.41
N ALA A 77 -21.49 24.79 -7.28
CA ALA A 77 -21.18 23.37 -7.12
C ALA A 77 -19.66 23.08 -7.10
N PRO A 78 -18.83 23.62 -8.03
CA PRO A 78 -17.37 23.48 -7.97
C PRO A 78 -16.74 24.04 -6.70
N ILE A 79 -17.30 25.13 -6.14
CA ILE A 79 -16.85 25.70 -4.86
C ILE A 79 -17.16 24.71 -3.73
N GLY A 80 -18.36 24.10 -3.75
CA GLY A 80 -18.74 23.02 -2.85
C GLY A 80 -17.76 21.86 -2.94
N ASN A 81 -17.42 21.40 -4.14
CA ASN A 81 -16.46 20.32 -4.36
C ASN A 81 -15.07 20.65 -3.78
N LEU A 82 -14.60 21.88 -3.95
CA LEU A 82 -13.32 22.32 -3.37
C LEU A 82 -13.36 22.29 -1.83
N ILE A 83 -14.45 22.76 -1.22
CA ILE A 83 -14.66 22.65 0.24
C ILE A 83 -14.67 21.18 0.65
N GLY A 84 -15.36 20.33 -0.11
CA GLY A 84 -15.41 18.87 0.06
C GLY A 84 -14.01 18.24 0.11
N CYS A 85 -13.10 18.63 -0.79
CA CYS A 85 -11.70 18.16 -0.75
C CYS A 85 -10.97 18.54 0.55
N LEU A 86 -11.26 19.72 1.11
CA LEU A 86 -10.64 20.22 2.34
C LEU A 86 -11.19 19.55 3.60
N ILE A 87 -12.47 19.18 3.62
CA ILE A 87 -13.13 18.56 4.78
C ILE A 87 -13.17 17.03 4.71
N GLY A 88 -12.99 16.43 3.53
CA GLY A 88 -13.11 14.99 3.29
C GLY A 88 -12.22 14.09 4.16
N PRO A 89 -11.02 14.51 4.58
CA PRO A 89 -10.23 13.74 5.54
C PRO A 89 -10.79 13.74 6.98
N ILE A 90 -11.81 14.57 7.29
CA ILE A 90 -12.33 14.83 8.64
C ILE A 90 -13.78 14.34 8.79
N TYR A 91 -14.61 14.50 7.76
CA TYR A 91 -16.04 14.16 7.77
C TYR A 91 -16.35 13.05 6.78
N THR A 92 -17.32 12.20 7.11
CA THR A 92 -17.95 11.23 6.20
C THR A 92 -19.40 11.63 5.93
N GLU A 93 -19.90 11.21 4.77
CA GLU A 93 -21.11 11.67 4.05
C GLU A 93 -22.35 12.00 4.90
N ASN A 94 -23.11 13.01 4.45
CA ASN A 94 -24.42 13.35 5.01
C ASN A 94 -25.46 13.59 3.90
N LEU A 95 -26.64 12.97 4.01
CA LEU A 95 -27.82 13.18 3.14
C LEU A 95 -28.38 14.63 3.17
N VAL A 96 -27.78 15.49 3.97
CA VAL A 96 -28.26 16.82 4.34
C VAL A 96 -28.41 17.73 3.11
N GLY A 97 -27.49 17.69 2.15
CA GLY A 97 -27.55 18.57 0.97
C GLY A 97 -28.78 18.33 0.07
N THR A 98 -29.11 17.06 -0.19
CA THR A 98 -30.29 16.67 -1.00
C THR A 98 -31.59 17.02 -0.27
N LEU A 99 -31.65 16.81 1.05
CA LEU A 99 -32.81 17.16 1.86
C LEU A 99 -33.07 18.67 1.88
N ILE A 100 -32.01 19.49 2.03
CA ILE A 100 -32.13 20.96 1.95
C ILE A 100 -32.61 21.39 0.55
N SER A 101 -32.18 20.70 -0.51
CA SER A 101 -32.60 21.00 -1.88
C SER A 101 -34.11 20.76 -2.07
N ILE A 102 -34.65 19.67 -1.52
CA ILE A 102 -36.09 19.38 -1.54
C ILE A 102 -36.87 20.44 -0.76
N VAL A 103 -36.40 20.79 0.44
CA VAL A 103 -37.00 21.85 1.27
C VAL A 103 -37.00 23.19 0.52
N SER A 104 -35.93 23.53 -0.21
CA SER A 104 -35.84 24.79 -0.95
C SER A 104 -36.90 24.95 -2.05
N ILE A 105 -37.29 23.84 -2.69
CA ILE A 105 -38.30 23.84 -3.75
C ILE A 105 -39.70 23.90 -3.14
N ILE A 106 -39.95 23.14 -2.06
CA ILE A 106 -41.26 23.12 -1.37
C ILE A 106 -41.62 24.50 -0.83
N PHE A 107 -40.65 25.21 -0.26
CA PHE A 107 -40.87 26.53 0.34
C PHE A 107 -40.56 27.69 -0.61
N GLU A 108 -40.21 27.43 -1.87
CA GLU A 108 -39.90 28.46 -2.87
C GLU A 108 -38.83 29.47 -2.42
N PHE A 109 -37.72 28.95 -1.86
CA PHE A 109 -36.56 29.74 -1.47
C PHE A 109 -35.36 29.49 -2.39
N PRO A 110 -35.12 30.31 -3.43
CA PRO A 110 -33.99 30.13 -4.33
C PRO A 110 -32.62 30.34 -3.67
N GLU A 111 -32.53 31.16 -2.61
CA GLU A 111 -31.31 31.32 -1.82
C GLU A 111 -30.95 30.01 -1.10
N LEU A 112 -31.96 29.29 -0.61
CA LEU A 112 -31.79 28.00 0.03
C LEU A 112 -31.35 26.93 -0.98
N LEU A 113 -31.82 26.99 -2.22
CA LEU A 113 -31.38 26.08 -3.30
C LEU A 113 -29.89 26.23 -3.61
N ILE A 114 -29.37 27.46 -3.64
CA ILE A 114 -27.94 27.73 -3.85
C ILE A 114 -27.12 27.15 -2.69
N LEU A 115 -27.56 27.37 -1.45
CA LEU A 115 -26.91 26.80 -0.27
C LEU A 115 -26.96 25.27 -0.29
N ALA A 116 -28.10 24.70 -0.69
CA ALA A 116 -28.29 23.27 -0.79
C ALA A 116 -27.31 22.64 -1.78
N ARG A 117 -27.12 23.26 -2.96
CA ARG A 117 -26.14 22.81 -3.95
C ARG A 117 -24.72 22.88 -3.44
N LEU A 118 -24.33 23.96 -2.76
CA LEU A 118 -23.01 24.08 -2.14
C LEU A 118 -22.75 22.91 -1.17
N VAL A 119 -23.69 22.65 -0.26
CA VAL A 119 -23.58 21.59 0.75
C VAL A 119 -23.60 20.20 0.12
N ALA A 120 -24.46 19.98 -0.88
CA ALA A 120 -24.59 18.70 -1.55
C ALA A 120 -23.35 18.35 -2.37
N SER A 121 -22.80 19.28 -3.16
CA SER A 121 -21.54 19.09 -3.89
C SER A 121 -20.36 18.87 -2.95
N ALA A 122 -20.29 19.61 -1.83
CA ALA A 122 -19.29 19.35 -0.80
C ALA A 122 -19.39 17.91 -0.25
N SER A 123 -20.58 17.44 0.09
CA SER A 123 -20.79 16.07 0.56
C SER A 123 -20.48 15.03 -0.52
N ALA A 124 -20.85 15.28 -1.78
CA ALA A 124 -20.59 14.36 -2.88
C ALA A 124 -19.09 14.18 -3.13
N THR A 125 -18.30 15.25 -3.04
CA THR A 125 -16.84 15.16 -3.16
C THR A 125 -16.19 14.42 -1.99
N VAL A 126 -16.70 14.61 -0.77
CA VAL A 126 -16.27 13.81 0.39
C VAL A 126 -16.53 12.32 0.14
N GLY A 127 -17.74 11.99 -0.34
CA GLY A 127 -18.13 10.65 -0.74
C GLY A 127 -17.21 10.05 -1.80
N LEU A 128 -16.93 10.80 -2.87
CA LEU A 128 -16.04 10.39 -3.96
C LEU A 128 -14.63 10.06 -3.43
N LEU A 129 -14.05 10.91 -2.58
CA LEU A 129 -12.72 10.66 -2.00
C LEU A 129 -12.71 9.42 -1.10
N ALA A 130 -13.74 9.24 -0.28
CA ALA A 130 -13.90 8.05 0.55
C ALA A 130 -14.06 6.78 -0.31
N LEU A 131 -14.87 6.86 -1.37
CA LEU A 131 -15.13 5.77 -2.31
C LEU A 131 -13.86 5.32 -3.05
N VAL A 132 -13.05 6.28 -3.55
CA VAL A 132 -11.78 5.97 -4.24
C VAL A 132 -10.84 5.19 -3.32
N LEU A 133 -10.72 5.59 -2.06
CA LEU A 133 -9.89 4.90 -1.07
C LEU A 133 -10.46 3.52 -0.73
N PHE A 134 -11.76 3.47 -0.47
CA PHE A 134 -12.47 2.24 -0.09
C PHE A 134 -12.35 1.15 -1.16
N LEU A 135 -12.56 1.50 -2.43
CA LEU A 135 -12.47 0.57 -3.56
C LEU A 135 -11.03 0.10 -3.84
N GLN A 136 -10.02 0.75 -3.27
CA GLN A 136 -8.62 0.34 -3.39
C GLN A 136 -8.12 -0.54 -2.26
N GLU A 137 -8.64 -0.33 -1.06
CA GLU A 137 -8.21 -1.04 0.15
C GLU A 137 -8.88 -2.40 0.32
N ILE A 138 -10.08 -2.58 -0.24
CA ILE A 138 -10.84 -3.83 -0.14
C ILE A 138 -10.33 -4.96 -1.04
N PRO A 139 -10.20 -4.79 -2.37
CA PRO A 139 -9.90 -5.89 -3.26
C PRO A 139 -8.45 -6.40 -3.11
N MET A 140 -8.22 -7.64 -3.55
CA MET A 140 -6.85 -8.15 -3.70
C MET A 140 -6.07 -7.34 -4.73
N SER A 141 -4.74 -7.33 -4.64
CA SER A 141 -3.86 -6.59 -5.56
C SER A 141 -4.10 -6.95 -7.05
N ALA A 142 -4.54 -8.18 -7.33
CA ALA A 142 -4.85 -8.67 -8.68
C ALA A 142 -6.19 -8.17 -9.26
N GLN A 143 -7.11 -7.68 -8.42
CA GLN A 143 -8.44 -7.21 -8.83
C GLN A 143 -8.64 -5.71 -8.52
N ARG A 144 -7.63 -5.03 -7.95
CA ARG A 144 -7.75 -3.65 -7.47
C ARG A 144 -8.19 -2.67 -8.55
N GLY A 145 -7.74 -2.88 -9.79
CA GLY A 145 -8.09 -2.02 -10.91
C GLY A 145 -9.54 -2.16 -11.30
N LEU A 146 -10.07 -3.38 -11.31
CA LEU A 146 -11.47 -3.66 -11.61
C LEU A 146 -12.42 -2.91 -10.68
N TYR A 147 -12.20 -2.98 -9.37
CA TYR A 147 -13.04 -2.28 -8.39
C TYR A 147 -12.85 -0.76 -8.44
N SER A 148 -11.61 -0.28 -8.57
CA SER A 148 -11.35 1.16 -8.66
C SER A 148 -11.96 1.79 -9.91
N PHE A 149 -12.07 1.04 -10.99
CA PHE A 149 -12.70 1.48 -12.24
C PHE A 149 -14.21 1.73 -12.07
N LEU A 150 -14.88 1.05 -11.13
CA LEU A 150 -16.31 1.26 -10.85
C LEU A 150 -16.63 2.71 -10.44
N CYS A 151 -15.68 3.38 -9.78
CA CYS A 151 -15.83 4.77 -9.38
C CYS A 151 -16.11 5.67 -10.60
N ALA A 152 -15.25 5.64 -11.62
CA ALA A 152 -15.45 6.46 -12.81
C ALA A 152 -16.58 5.93 -13.71
N LEU A 153 -16.72 4.61 -13.82
CA LEU A 153 -17.81 4.00 -14.60
C LEU A 153 -19.19 4.43 -14.08
N SER A 154 -19.34 4.57 -12.76
CA SER A 154 -20.60 5.00 -12.16
C SER A 154 -21.02 6.41 -12.60
N VAL A 155 -20.05 7.34 -12.79
CA VAL A 155 -20.33 8.68 -13.32
C VAL A 155 -20.88 8.58 -14.75
N SER A 156 -20.22 7.82 -15.63
CA SER A 156 -20.69 7.60 -17.00
C SER A 156 -22.06 6.93 -17.08
N ILE A 157 -22.39 6.02 -16.14
CA ILE A 157 -23.70 5.39 -16.05
C ILE A 157 -24.78 6.42 -15.71
N VAL A 158 -24.51 7.28 -14.72
CA VAL A 158 -25.47 8.29 -14.25
C VAL A 158 -25.71 9.35 -15.32
N GLU A 159 -24.67 9.76 -16.06
CA GLU A 159 -24.81 10.68 -17.19
C GLU A 159 -25.62 10.08 -18.32
N CYS A 160 -25.34 8.84 -18.69
CA CYS A 160 -26.13 8.13 -19.70
C CYS A 160 -27.59 7.97 -19.23
N PHE A 161 -27.81 7.69 -17.95
CA PHE A 161 -29.15 7.61 -17.37
C PHE A 161 -29.87 8.97 -17.40
N ALA A 162 -29.20 10.06 -17.03
CA ALA A 162 -29.75 11.41 -17.08
C ALA A 162 -30.15 11.78 -18.51
N LEU A 163 -29.31 11.44 -19.49
CA LEU A 163 -29.60 11.62 -20.91
C LEU A 163 -30.83 10.82 -21.35
N CYS A 164 -30.89 9.53 -21.03
CA CYS A 164 -32.04 8.69 -21.39
C CYS A 164 -33.34 9.23 -20.76
N LEU A 165 -33.28 9.72 -19.52
CA LEU A 165 -34.41 10.28 -18.81
C LEU A 165 -34.88 11.60 -19.45
N ASN A 166 -33.95 12.47 -19.85
CA ASN A 166 -34.27 13.70 -20.59
C ASN A 166 -34.95 13.41 -21.95
N LEU A 167 -34.52 12.36 -22.66
CA LEU A 167 -35.10 11.97 -23.94
C LEU A 167 -36.45 11.27 -23.81
N ALA A 168 -36.60 10.39 -22.82
CA ALA A 168 -37.81 9.57 -22.65
C ALA A 168 -38.94 10.33 -21.95
N LEU A 169 -38.62 11.27 -21.06
CA LEU A 169 -39.58 11.99 -20.21
C LEU A 169 -39.30 13.50 -20.21
N PRO A 170 -39.44 14.21 -21.34
CA PRO A 170 -39.19 15.66 -21.40
C PRO A 170 -40.10 16.46 -20.46
N GLN A 171 -41.31 15.96 -20.18
CA GLN A 171 -42.27 16.53 -19.23
C GLN A 171 -41.76 16.55 -17.78
N LEU A 172 -40.79 15.70 -17.44
CA LEU A 172 -40.20 15.67 -16.09
C LEU A 172 -39.42 16.96 -15.78
N GLY A 173 -38.96 17.67 -16.81
CA GLY A 173 -38.34 18.99 -16.67
C GLY A 173 -39.28 20.03 -16.08
N GLU A 174 -40.60 19.87 -16.21
CA GLU A 174 -41.59 20.76 -15.58
C GLU A 174 -41.85 20.43 -14.11
N GLN A 175 -41.55 19.21 -13.68
CA GLN A 175 -41.73 18.75 -12.31
C GLN A 175 -40.43 18.83 -11.50
N LEU A 176 -40.05 20.07 -11.16
CA LEU A 176 -38.78 20.40 -10.50
C LEU A 176 -38.51 19.60 -9.21
N LEU A 177 -39.56 19.36 -8.42
CA LEU A 177 -39.47 18.62 -7.16
C LEU A 177 -39.02 17.17 -7.37
N ILE A 178 -39.54 16.50 -8.40
CA ILE A 178 -39.16 15.10 -8.71
C ILE A 178 -37.74 15.06 -9.24
N LEU A 179 -37.38 16.00 -10.12
CA LEU A 179 -36.05 16.07 -10.71
C LEU A 179 -34.95 16.26 -9.65
N VAL A 180 -35.15 17.20 -8.72
CA VAL A 180 -34.18 17.48 -7.64
C VAL A 180 -34.25 16.46 -6.51
N GLY A 181 -35.39 15.79 -6.32
CA GLY A 181 -35.56 14.73 -5.33
C GLY A 181 -35.02 13.37 -5.77
N LEU A 182 -34.87 13.12 -7.08
CA LEU A 182 -34.45 11.82 -7.63
C LEU A 182 -33.13 11.30 -7.06
N PRO A 183 -32.08 12.12 -6.83
CA PRO A 183 -30.82 11.66 -6.23
C PRO A 183 -30.95 11.07 -4.82
N LEU A 184 -32.03 11.35 -4.09
CA LEU A 184 -32.25 10.85 -2.73
C LEU A 184 -32.37 9.31 -2.71
N VAL A 185 -33.04 8.72 -3.71
CA VAL A 185 -33.26 7.27 -3.79
C VAL A 185 -31.94 6.49 -3.87
N PRO A 186 -31.04 6.74 -4.86
CA PRO A 186 -29.77 6.03 -4.95
C PRO A 186 -28.82 6.35 -3.78
N GLN A 187 -28.90 7.54 -3.18
CA GLN A 187 -28.13 7.85 -1.96
C GLN A 187 -28.56 7.02 -0.75
N ILE A 188 -29.87 6.82 -0.55
CA ILE A 188 -30.37 5.92 0.52
C ILE A 188 -29.90 4.48 0.26
N VAL A 189 -29.93 4.03 -1.00
CA VAL A 189 -29.41 2.70 -1.37
C VAL A 189 -27.91 2.60 -1.08
N ALA A 190 -27.11 3.62 -1.39
CA ALA A 190 -25.69 3.67 -1.03
C ALA A 190 -25.49 3.61 0.48
N LEU A 191 -26.27 4.36 1.27
CA LEU A 191 -26.19 4.34 2.73
C LEU A 191 -26.51 2.95 3.31
N LEU A 192 -27.58 2.32 2.83
CA LEU A 192 -27.94 0.95 3.22
C LEU A 192 -26.85 -0.07 2.83
N THR A 193 -26.22 0.13 1.68
CA THR A 193 -25.11 -0.70 1.21
C THR A 193 -23.85 -0.47 2.04
N ALA A 194 -23.58 0.76 2.47
CA ALA A 194 -22.47 1.10 3.35
C ALA A 194 -22.62 0.41 4.72
N PHE A 195 -23.83 0.31 5.27
CA PHE A 195 -24.09 -0.44 6.50
C PHE A 195 -23.88 -1.96 6.35
N TYR A 196 -24.07 -2.49 5.15
CA TYR A 196 -23.81 -3.90 4.85
C TYR A 196 -22.31 -4.21 4.75
N LEU A 197 -21.51 -3.25 4.28
CA LEU A 197 -20.08 -3.39 4.11
C LEU A 197 -19.34 -3.15 5.45
N MET A 198 -18.20 -3.83 5.62
CA MET A 198 -17.35 -3.63 6.79
C MET A 198 -16.39 -2.45 6.57
N GLU A 199 -15.79 -1.95 7.64
CA GLU A 199 -14.73 -0.96 7.51
C GLU A 199 -13.46 -1.55 6.88
N THR A 200 -12.64 -0.70 6.25
CA THR A 200 -11.48 -1.20 5.50
C THR A 200 -10.44 -1.88 6.42
N PRO A 201 -9.88 -3.03 6.02
CA PRO A 201 -8.92 -3.74 6.87
C PRO A 201 -7.67 -2.95 7.24
N PRO A 202 -7.03 -2.17 6.33
CA PRO A 202 -5.89 -1.32 6.68
C PRO A 202 -6.25 -0.26 7.74
N PHE A 203 -7.40 0.41 7.59
CA PHE A 203 -7.86 1.39 8.56
C PHE A 203 -8.08 0.79 9.95
N LEU A 204 -8.77 -0.36 10.03
CA LEU A 204 -9.01 -1.08 11.28
C LEU A 204 -7.72 -1.60 11.94
N ALA A 205 -6.71 -1.96 11.16
CA ALA A 205 -5.45 -2.49 11.65
C ALA A 205 -4.56 -1.42 12.30
N ILE A 206 -4.55 -0.21 11.74
CA ILE A 206 -3.55 0.82 12.07
C ILE A 206 -4.18 2.00 12.82
N VAL A 207 -5.29 2.52 12.30
CA VAL A 207 -5.88 3.78 12.78
C VAL A 207 -6.79 3.55 13.98
N ALA A 208 -7.52 2.43 14.01
CA ALA A 208 -8.52 2.17 15.05
C ALA A 208 -7.96 1.64 16.39
N LYS A 209 -6.63 1.76 16.63
CA LYS A 209 -5.87 1.33 17.84
C LYS A 209 -6.22 -0.11 18.31
N ASN A 210 -5.37 -1.09 17.97
CA ASN A 210 -5.35 -2.44 18.58
C ASN A 210 -6.56 -3.38 18.30
N LYS A 211 -7.43 -3.05 17.34
CA LYS A 211 -8.58 -3.90 16.95
C LYS A 211 -8.23 -4.94 15.88
N ARG A 212 -7.13 -5.67 16.06
CA ARG A 212 -6.63 -6.67 15.11
C ARG A 212 -7.68 -7.75 14.78
N GLU A 213 -8.53 -8.11 15.75
CA GLU A 213 -9.64 -9.03 15.53
C GLU A 213 -10.72 -8.50 14.59
N LYS A 214 -11.05 -7.19 14.64
CA LYS A 214 -12.02 -6.61 13.71
C LYS A 214 -11.44 -6.50 12.31
N ALA A 215 -10.15 -6.20 12.19
CA ALA A 215 -9.44 -6.20 10.91
C ALA A 215 -9.44 -7.62 10.29
N LEU A 216 -9.20 -8.67 11.09
CA LEU A 216 -9.33 -10.06 10.65
C LEU A 216 -10.75 -10.40 10.20
N LYS A 217 -11.78 -9.99 10.95
CA LYS A 217 -13.18 -10.21 10.54
C LYS A 217 -13.51 -9.51 9.21
N ALA A 218 -13.06 -8.27 9.04
CA ALA A 218 -13.23 -7.52 7.79
C ALA A 218 -12.48 -8.20 6.61
N LEU A 219 -11.23 -8.61 6.81
CA LEU A 219 -10.49 -9.40 5.82
C LEU A 219 -11.21 -10.70 5.46
N ALA A 220 -11.73 -11.42 6.44
CA ALA A 220 -12.46 -12.67 6.20
C ALA A 220 -13.76 -12.44 5.41
N PHE A 221 -14.43 -11.30 5.63
CA PHE A 221 -15.61 -10.90 4.88
C PHE A 221 -15.28 -10.65 3.39
N TYR A 222 -14.16 -9.97 3.11
CA TYR A 222 -13.75 -9.64 1.74
C TYR A 222 -12.96 -10.74 1.01
N ARG A 223 -12.36 -11.69 1.73
CA ARG A 223 -11.53 -12.77 1.18
C ARG A 223 -12.23 -14.12 1.30
N LYS A 224 -13.15 -14.41 0.37
CA LYS A 224 -13.75 -15.76 0.29
C LYS A 224 -12.68 -16.81 -0.01
N GLY A 225 -12.70 -17.90 0.77
CA GLY A 225 -11.81 -19.05 0.59
C GLY A 225 -10.46 -18.96 1.31
N PHE A 226 -10.12 -17.83 1.94
CA PHE A 226 -8.95 -17.73 2.79
C PHE A 226 -9.26 -18.29 4.18
N SER A 227 -8.42 -19.21 4.68
CA SER A 227 -8.55 -19.79 6.03
C SER A 227 -7.39 -19.36 6.92
N GLY A 228 -7.68 -19.11 8.20
CA GLY A 228 -6.75 -18.96 9.33
C GLY A 228 -5.39 -18.30 9.02
N THR A 229 -4.41 -19.11 8.64
CA THR A 229 -3.01 -18.72 8.41
C THR A 229 -2.85 -17.72 7.28
N ASN A 230 -3.48 -17.95 6.12
CA ASN A 230 -3.34 -17.07 4.95
C ASN A 230 -3.91 -15.68 5.24
N LEU A 231 -4.96 -15.61 6.05
CA LEU A 231 -5.59 -14.36 6.46
C LEU A 231 -4.71 -13.55 7.43
N ARG A 232 -4.00 -14.24 8.34
CA ARG A 232 -3.06 -13.62 9.28
C ARG A 232 -1.80 -13.15 8.57
N GLU A 233 -1.27 -13.92 7.62
CA GLU A 233 -0.14 -13.53 6.79
C GLU A 233 -0.48 -12.30 5.92
N GLU A 234 -1.66 -12.26 5.31
CA GLU A 234 -2.10 -11.08 4.55
C GLU A 234 -2.28 -9.86 5.46
N LEU A 235 -2.85 -10.03 6.66
CA LEU A 235 -2.95 -8.94 7.63
C LEU A 235 -1.57 -8.45 8.10
N GLU A 236 -0.60 -9.36 8.28
CA GLU A 236 0.77 -9.00 8.63
C GLU A 236 1.47 -8.27 7.49
N ALA A 237 1.26 -8.69 6.24
CA ALA A 237 1.73 -7.96 5.07
C ALA A 237 1.13 -6.54 5.04
N VAL A 238 -0.18 -6.39 5.25
CA VAL A 238 -0.88 -5.09 5.31
C VAL A 238 -0.32 -4.21 6.44
N CYS A 239 -0.15 -4.76 7.65
CA CYS A 239 0.43 -4.04 8.78
C CYS A 239 1.88 -3.62 8.50
N CYS A 240 2.72 -4.53 7.99
CA CYS A 240 4.13 -4.30 7.71
C CYS A 240 4.33 -3.23 6.61
N CYS A 241 3.45 -3.19 5.60
CA CYS A 241 3.47 -2.18 4.53
C CYS A 241 3.21 -0.75 5.01
N CYS A 242 2.45 -0.59 6.08
CA CYS A 242 2.02 0.72 6.58
C CYS A 242 2.86 1.20 7.77
N CYS A 243 3.62 0.29 8.39
CA CYS A 243 4.62 0.59 9.39
C CYS A 243 5.88 1.16 8.74
N THR A 244 5.86 2.42 8.30
CA THR A 244 7.10 3.21 8.42
C THR A 244 7.36 3.44 9.91
N PRO A 245 8.61 3.33 10.40
CA PRO A 245 8.96 3.36 11.83
C PRO A 245 8.68 4.70 12.57
N GLN A 246 7.87 5.60 11.99
CA GLN A 246 7.56 6.93 12.51
C GLN A 246 6.05 7.21 12.65
N SER A 247 5.17 6.33 12.19
CA SER A 247 3.72 6.64 12.07
C SER A 247 2.82 6.02 13.15
N ALA A 248 3.39 5.32 14.14
CA ALA A 248 2.60 4.67 15.20
C ALA A 248 2.28 5.60 16.39
N GLU A 249 2.83 6.82 16.42
CA GLU A 249 2.76 7.72 17.59
C GLU A 249 2.17 9.11 17.30
N GLU A 250 1.73 9.40 16.08
CA GLU A 250 0.97 10.62 15.82
C GLU A 250 -0.50 10.39 16.23
N ASP A 251 -0.84 10.76 17.48
CA ASP A 251 -2.22 11.15 17.80
C ASP A 251 -2.71 12.07 16.68
N TYR A 252 -3.92 11.81 16.14
CA TYR A 252 -4.57 12.58 15.09
C TYR A 252 -4.24 14.08 15.24
N PRO A 253 -3.31 14.64 14.48
CA PRO A 253 -3.00 16.03 14.66
C PRO A 253 -4.12 16.80 13.96
N GLN A 254 -4.71 17.73 14.69
CA GLN A 254 -5.45 18.85 14.13
C GLN A 254 -4.78 19.32 12.84
N PHE A 255 -5.59 19.64 11.84
CA PHE A 255 -5.16 20.10 10.53
C PHE A 255 -4.12 21.23 10.62
N HIS A 256 -2.86 20.96 10.25
CA HIS A 256 -1.78 21.94 10.22
C HIS A 256 -1.12 21.97 8.85
N TRP A 257 -1.54 22.93 8.01
CA TRP A 257 -1.00 23.16 6.66
C TRP A 257 0.53 23.15 6.59
N ARG A 258 1.22 23.75 7.58
CA ARG A 258 2.69 23.80 7.62
C ARG A 258 3.35 22.42 7.63
N LYS A 259 2.80 21.45 8.37
CA LYS A 259 3.38 20.10 8.45
C LYS A 259 3.22 19.34 7.13
N ILE A 260 2.07 19.47 6.46
CA ILE A 260 1.80 18.83 5.17
C ILE A 260 2.78 19.32 4.11
N TRP A 261 2.95 20.65 3.99
CA TRP A 261 3.89 21.24 3.04
C TRP A 261 5.35 20.86 3.34
N CYS A 262 5.79 20.96 4.59
CA CYS A 262 7.16 20.55 4.96
C CYS A 262 7.44 19.08 4.65
N GLN A 263 6.46 18.19 4.86
CA GLN A 263 6.63 16.77 4.57
C GLN A 263 6.55 16.43 3.09
N LEU A 264 5.71 17.13 2.32
CA LEU A 264 5.69 17.03 0.86
C LEU A 264 7.07 17.39 0.29
N PHE A 265 7.66 18.50 0.73
CA PHE A 265 8.99 18.91 0.29
C PHE A 265 10.14 18.09 0.90
N SER A 266 9.91 17.32 1.95
CA SER A 266 10.96 16.50 2.58
C SER A 266 11.25 15.23 1.76
N ARG A 267 10.23 14.48 1.33
CA ARG A 267 10.42 13.15 0.70
C ARG A 267 10.24 13.16 -0.82
N SER A 268 11.20 12.61 -1.56
CA SER A 268 11.18 12.63 -3.04
C SER A 268 10.07 11.73 -3.62
N GLU A 269 9.77 10.61 -2.97
CA GLU A 269 8.74 9.66 -3.42
C GLU A 269 7.33 10.25 -3.41
N ARG A 270 6.99 11.04 -2.38
CA ARG A 270 5.69 11.71 -2.27
C ARG A 270 5.55 12.81 -3.31
N ARG A 271 6.61 13.59 -3.57
CA ARG A 271 6.64 14.61 -4.62
C ARG A 271 6.39 14.00 -6.00
N LYS A 272 7.05 12.89 -6.31
CA LYS A 272 6.83 12.16 -7.58
C LYS A 272 5.41 11.64 -7.68
N ALA A 273 4.85 11.05 -6.61
CA ALA A 273 3.48 10.56 -6.60
C ALA A 273 2.45 11.67 -6.85
N VAL A 274 2.58 12.80 -6.15
CA VAL A 274 1.70 13.98 -6.32
C VAL A 274 1.84 14.57 -7.73
N LEU A 275 3.07 14.70 -8.24
CA LEU A 275 3.32 15.18 -9.61
C LEU A 275 2.68 14.25 -10.66
N ILE A 276 2.87 12.93 -10.52
CA ILE A 276 2.26 11.94 -11.42
C ILE A 276 0.73 12.06 -11.37
N GLY A 277 0.16 12.12 -10.16
CA GLY A 277 -1.29 12.22 -9.98
C GLY A 277 -1.89 13.48 -10.61
N PHE A 278 -1.25 14.63 -10.39
CA PHE A 278 -1.60 15.88 -11.03
C PHE A 278 -1.51 15.77 -12.55
N CYS A 279 -0.40 15.27 -13.10
CA CYS A 279 -0.22 15.11 -14.53
C CYS A 279 -1.24 14.16 -15.17
N THR A 280 -1.61 13.06 -14.51
CA THR A 280 -2.63 12.14 -15.05
C THR A 280 -4.01 12.78 -15.12
N LEU A 281 -4.42 13.47 -14.05
CA LEU A 281 -5.70 14.18 -14.02
C LEU A 281 -5.72 15.37 -14.98
N GLN A 282 -4.62 16.11 -15.11
CA GLN A 282 -4.52 17.24 -16.02
C GLN A 282 -4.76 16.85 -17.48
N ILE A 283 -4.32 15.67 -17.92
CA ILE A 283 -4.57 15.18 -19.29
C ILE A 283 -6.06 14.90 -19.53
N THR A 284 -6.82 14.56 -18.48
CA THR A 284 -8.27 14.34 -18.57
C THR A 284 -9.11 15.62 -18.54
N VAL A 285 -8.52 16.78 -18.23
CA VAL A 285 -9.24 18.06 -18.07
C VAL A 285 -10.03 18.43 -19.32
N GLY A 286 -9.51 18.17 -20.52
CA GLY A 286 -10.21 18.46 -21.77
C GLY A 286 -11.39 17.54 -22.08
N GLY A 287 -11.58 16.46 -21.31
CA GLY A 287 -12.68 15.52 -21.51
C GLY A 287 -14.05 16.16 -21.25
N TRP A 288 -14.22 16.73 -20.06
CA TRP A 288 -15.51 17.30 -19.63
C TRP A 288 -15.99 18.46 -20.51
N PRO A 289 -15.19 19.52 -20.74
CA PRO A 289 -15.67 20.67 -21.50
C PRO A 289 -15.94 20.33 -22.98
N VAL A 290 -15.18 19.41 -23.57
CA VAL A 290 -15.38 18.97 -24.97
C VAL A 290 -16.66 18.15 -25.11
N LEU A 291 -16.99 17.32 -24.12
CA LEU A 291 -18.24 16.53 -24.12
C LEU A 291 -19.46 17.44 -23.85
N GLU A 292 -19.37 18.33 -22.86
CA GLU A 292 -20.48 19.22 -22.47
C GLU A 292 -20.74 20.32 -23.51
N SER A 293 -19.68 20.92 -24.07
CA SER A 293 -19.78 21.95 -25.12
C SER A 293 -19.77 21.36 -26.55
N SER A 294 -20.00 20.05 -26.69
CA SER A 294 -19.95 19.36 -27.99
C SER A 294 -20.92 19.93 -29.02
N THR A 295 -22.08 20.44 -28.59
CA THR A 295 -23.06 21.09 -29.45
C THR A 295 -22.54 22.38 -30.07
N GLU A 296 -21.90 23.25 -29.28
CA GLU A 296 -21.29 24.49 -29.75
C GLU A 296 -20.12 24.19 -30.70
N ILE A 297 -19.27 23.22 -30.33
CA ILE A 297 -18.10 22.81 -31.13
C ILE A 297 -18.50 22.28 -32.51
N LEU A 298 -19.55 21.45 -32.59
CA LEU A 298 -19.99 20.83 -33.84
C LEU A 298 -20.90 21.75 -34.69
N SER A 299 -21.55 22.75 -34.09
CA SER A 299 -22.43 23.70 -34.79
C SER A 299 -21.71 24.58 -35.83
N GLU A 300 -20.38 24.63 -35.81
CA GLU A 300 -19.62 25.37 -36.81
C GLU A 300 -19.60 24.70 -38.20
N HIS A 301 -19.82 23.37 -38.25
CA HIS A 301 -19.77 22.59 -39.48
C HIS A 301 -21.14 22.04 -39.89
N PHE A 302 -22.05 21.87 -38.93
CA PHE A 302 -23.34 21.22 -39.14
C PHE A 302 -24.48 22.05 -38.56
N SER A 303 -25.69 21.86 -39.08
CA SER A 303 -26.90 22.50 -38.54
C SER A 303 -27.23 21.96 -37.14
N THR A 304 -27.77 22.83 -36.28
CA THR A 304 -28.12 22.50 -34.89
C THR A 304 -29.02 21.27 -34.77
N SER A 305 -29.95 21.10 -35.72
CA SER A 305 -30.87 19.94 -35.79
C SER A 305 -30.19 18.58 -35.94
N VAL A 306 -28.97 18.54 -36.50
CA VAL A 306 -28.18 17.32 -36.68
C VAL A 306 -27.19 17.15 -35.52
N VAL A 307 -26.70 18.25 -34.96
CA VAL A 307 -25.68 18.26 -33.91
C VAL A 307 -26.21 17.80 -32.55
N GLU A 308 -27.43 18.20 -32.20
CA GLU A 308 -28.07 17.80 -30.93
C GLU A 308 -28.12 16.27 -30.74
N PRO A 309 -28.69 15.47 -31.68
CA PRO A 309 -28.70 14.03 -31.54
C PRO A 309 -27.30 13.40 -31.59
N ILE A 310 -26.36 13.96 -32.37
CA ILE A 310 -24.97 13.49 -32.41
C ILE A 310 -24.29 13.63 -31.05
N SER A 311 -24.56 14.73 -30.34
CA SER A 311 -23.98 15.00 -29.02
C SER A 311 -24.48 14.00 -27.98
N TYR A 312 -25.75 13.58 -28.08
CA TYR A 312 -26.30 12.49 -27.26
C TYR A 312 -25.65 11.14 -27.57
N VAL A 313 -25.43 10.84 -28.86
CA VAL A 313 -24.72 9.62 -29.27
C VAL A 313 -23.27 9.63 -28.76
N LEU A 314 -22.62 10.79 -28.71
CA LEU A 314 -21.26 10.94 -28.18
C LEU A 314 -21.16 10.50 -26.71
N VAL A 315 -22.10 10.93 -25.86
CA VAL A 315 -22.18 10.51 -24.45
C VAL A 315 -22.44 9.01 -24.33
N ALA A 316 -23.34 8.46 -25.15
CA ALA A 316 -23.61 7.01 -25.16
C ALA A 316 -22.37 6.20 -25.58
N VAL A 317 -21.61 6.68 -26.57
CA VAL A 317 -20.34 6.05 -27.01
C VAL A 317 -19.29 6.13 -25.90
N TYR A 318 -19.18 7.26 -25.19
CA TYR A 318 -18.29 7.39 -24.03
C TYR A 318 -18.64 6.37 -22.94
N PHE A 319 -19.92 6.19 -22.64
CA PHE A 319 -20.40 5.18 -21.69
C PHE A 319 -20.06 3.76 -22.14
N LEU A 320 -20.38 3.38 -23.38
CA LEU A 320 -20.07 2.04 -23.91
C LEU A 320 -18.56 1.77 -23.92
N SER A 321 -17.77 2.79 -24.25
CA SER A 321 -16.31 2.70 -24.20
C SER A 321 -15.80 2.47 -22.78
N SER A 322 -16.36 3.17 -21.79
CA SER A 322 -16.03 2.97 -20.38
C SER A 322 -16.41 1.56 -19.90
N LEU A 323 -17.57 1.05 -20.32
CA LEU A 323 -18.00 -0.32 -20.00
C LEU A 323 -17.04 -1.36 -20.58
N THR A 324 -16.56 -1.17 -21.82
CA THR A 324 -15.53 -2.05 -22.39
C THR A 324 -14.20 -1.94 -21.65
N GLY A 325 -13.79 -0.75 -21.24
CA GLY A 325 -12.57 -0.51 -20.45
C GLY A 325 -12.51 -1.33 -19.16
N LEU A 326 -13.64 -1.48 -18.46
CA LEU A 326 -13.77 -2.28 -17.24
C LEU A 326 -13.28 -3.72 -17.42
N PHE A 327 -13.59 -4.37 -18.55
CA PHE A 327 -13.18 -5.76 -18.81
C PHE A 327 -11.69 -5.88 -19.16
N PHE A 328 -11.09 -4.84 -19.73
CA PHE A 328 -9.70 -4.85 -20.19
C PHE A 328 -8.71 -4.28 -19.17
N VAL A 329 -9.18 -3.60 -18.11
CA VAL A 329 -8.32 -2.95 -17.11
C VAL A 329 -7.39 -3.95 -16.41
N GLU A 330 -7.88 -5.17 -16.16
CA GLU A 330 -7.09 -6.27 -15.58
C GLU A 330 -6.42 -7.14 -16.65
N MET A 331 -6.52 -6.80 -17.94
CA MET A 331 -5.83 -7.50 -19.02
C MET A 331 -4.62 -6.73 -19.56
N LEU A 332 -4.65 -5.41 -19.46
CA LEU A 332 -3.59 -4.52 -19.94
C LEU A 332 -2.72 -3.98 -18.78
N ASN A 333 -1.47 -3.64 -19.08
CA ASN A 333 -0.58 -3.00 -18.12
C ASN A 333 -0.93 -1.50 -18.02
N ARG A 334 -0.95 -0.92 -16.82
CA ARG A 334 -1.54 0.41 -16.59
C ARG A 334 -0.66 1.53 -17.12
N ARG A 335 0.66 1.44 -16.92
CA ARG A 335 1.60 2.45 -17.40
C ARG A 335 1.53 2.64 -18.92
N PRO A 336 1.70 1.59 -19.75
CA PRO A 336 1.61 1.77 -21.20
C PRO A 336 0.18 2.11 -21.63
N LEU A 337 -0.85 1.68 -20.91
CA LEU A 337 -2.23 2.01 -21.24
C LEU A 337 -2.51 3.52 -21.09
N ILE A 338 -2.16 4.14 -19.95
CA ILE A 338 -2.31 5.59 -19.72
C ILE A 338 -1.51 6.41 -20.73
N ILE A 339 -0.24 6.05 -20.97
CA ILE A 339 0.63 6.82 -21.88
C ILE A 339 0.11 6.73 -23.33
N ARG A 340 -0.26 5.52 -23.79
CA ARG A 340 -0.75 5.33 -25.16
C ARG A 340 -2.11 5.98 -25.37
N SER A 341 -3.04 5.86 -24.41
CA SER A 341 -4.34 6.53 -24.51
C SER A 341 -4.21 8.05 -24.47
N ALA A 342 -3.29 8.59 -23.68
CA ALA A 342 -2.98 10.03 -23.69
C ALA A 342 -2.43 10.49 -25.06
N MET A 343 -1.49 9.74 -25.65
CA MET A 343 -0.96 10.06 -26.98
C MET A 343 -2.03 9.98 -28.08
N LEU A 344 -2.90 8.96 -28.04
CA LEU A 344 -4.01 8.83 -28.97
C LEU A 344 -5.00 9.98 -28.83
N ASN A 345 -5.34 10.35 -27.59
CA ASN A 345 -6.26 11.44 -27.29
C ASN A 345 -5.73 12.79 -27.84
N ILE A 346 -4.45 13.10 -27.62
CA ILE A 346 -3.79 14.28 -28.24
C ILE A 346 -3.81 14.17 -29.77
N GLY A 347 -3.52 12.99 -30.32
CA GLY A 347 -3.55 12.74 -31.77
C GLY A 347 -4.92 13.00 -32.39
N PHE A 348 -6.01 12.58 -31.74
CA PHE A 348 -7.38 12.82 -32.22
C PHE A 348 -7.77 14.30 -32.17
N LEU A 349 -7.32 15.06 -31.16
CA LEU A 349 -7.50 16.52 -31.14
C LEU A 349 -6.71 17.22 -32.25
N CYS A 350 -5.46 16.80 -32.51
CA CYS A 350 -4.69 17.31 -33.63
C CYS A 350 -5.37 16.99 -34.98
N LEU A 351 -5.92 15.79 -35.13
CA LEU A 351 -6.64 15.38 -36.34
C LEU A 351 -7.95 16.15 -36.53
N TYR A 352 -8.65 16.48 -35.43
CA TYR A 352 -9.81 17.37 -35.46
C TYR A 352 -9.41 18.75 -35.99
N ILE A 353 -8.33 19.35 -35.49
CA ILE A 353 -7.83 20.66 -35.95
C ILE A 353 -7.44 20.61 -37.43
N ALA A 354 -6.75 19.54 -37.86
CA ALA A 354 -6.37 19.37 -39.26
C ALA A 354 -7.60 19.24 -40.18
N SER A 355 -8.62 18.52 -39.72
CA SER A 355 -9.88 18.33 -40.46
C SER A 355 -10.70 19.62 -40.53
N HIS A 356 -10.73 20.40 -39.44
CA HIS A 356 -11.33 21.73 -39.41
C HIS A 356 -10.63 22.70 -40.38
N TRP A 357 -9.30 22.76 -40.34
CA TRP A 357 -8.51 23.58 -41.26
C TRP A 357 -8.76 23.18 -42.72
N ALA A 358 -8.79 21.88 -43.01
CA ALA A 358 -9.06 21.37 -44.34
C ALA A 358 -10.50 21.64 -44.81
N SER A 359 -11.48 21.65 -43.89
CA SER A 359 -12.86 22.03 -44.19
C SER A 359 -12.98 23.48 -44.65
N LYS A 360 -12.23 24.40 -44.02
CA LYS A 360 -12.24 25.84 -44.34
C LYS A 360 -11.45 26.19 -45.60
N HIS A 361 -10.33 25.50 -45.87
CA HIS A 361 -9.40 25.87 -46.95
C HIS A 361 -9.42 24.96 -48.17
N LEU A 362 -9.78 23.69 -48.03
CA LEU A 362 -9.73 22.70 -49.11
C LEU A 362 -11.12 22.35 -49.63
N ALA A 363 -11.98 21.80 -48.78
CA ALA A 363 -13.33 21.38 -49.17
C ALA A 363 -14.26 21.21 -47.97
N ILE A 364 -15.47 21.76 -48.05
CA ILE A 364 -16.46 21.77 -46.96
C ILE A 364 -16.76 20.35 -46.45
N TRP A 365 -16.81 19.35 -47.33
CA TRP A 365 -17.10 17.95 -46.97
C TRP A 365 -16.07 17.34 -46.00
N LEU A 366 -14.85 17.87 -45.93
CA LEU A 366 -13.85 17.42 -44.97
C LEU A 366 -14.25 17.73 -43.52
N GLY A 367 -15.24 18.60 -43.31
CA GLY A 367 -15.86 18.83 -42.00
C GLY A 367 -16.48 17.55 -41.41
N TRP A 368 -16.93 16.61 -42.26
CA TRP A 368 -17.43 15.30 -41.82
C TRP A 368 -16.36 14.45 -41.11
N LEU A 369 -15.07 14.71 -41.34
CA LEU A 369 -13.97 14.04 -40.64
C LEU A 369 -13.82 14.52 -39.18
N CYS A 370 -14.39 15.66 -38.81
CA CYS A 370 -14.37 16.15 -37.42
C CYS A 370 -15.19 15.24 -36.49
N LEU A 371 -16.27 14.62 -36.99
CA LEU A 371 -17.11 13.69 -36.24
C LEU A 371 -16.34 12.44 -35.77
N PRO A 372 -15.74 11.60 -36.65
CA PRO A 372 -14.99 10.44 -36.18
C PRO A 372 -13.82 10.82 -35.27
N CYS A 373 -13.22 12.00 -35.43
CA CYS A 373 -12.18 12.49 -34.51
C CYS A 373 -12.70 12.68 -33.08
N ILE A 374 -13.85 13.34 -32.91
CA ILE A 374 -14.43 13.58 -31.57
C ILE A 374 -14.96 12.28 -30.94
N PHE A 375 -15.51 11.37 -31.75
CA PHE A 375 -15.90 10.04 -31.28
C PHE A 375 -14.70 9.21 -30.81
N LEU A 376 -13.61 9.18 -31.58
CA LEU A 376 -12.39 8.46 -31.21
C LEU A 376 -11.71 9.09 -29.97
N PHE A 377 -11.78 10.41 -29.83
CA PHE A 377 -11.39 11.11 -28.62
C PHE A 377 -12.19 10.63 -27.40
N ALA A 378 -13.52 10.58 -27.50
CA ALA A 378 -14.40 10.11 -26.43
C ALA A 378 -14.16 8.63 -26.09
N ILE A 379 -13.94 7.78 -27.09
CA ILE A 379 -13.61 6.36 -26.90
C ILE A 379 -12.28 6.22 -26.13
N SER A 380 -11.23 6.92 -26.56
CA SER A 380 -9.92 6.87 -25.89
C SER A 380 -10.00 7.39 -24.45
N LEU A 381 -10.83 8.40 -24.20
CA LEU A 381 -11.07 8.94 -22.87
C LEU A 381 -11.79 7.90 -21.98
N GLY A 382 -12.92 7.38 -22.42
CA GLY A 382 -13.74 6.45 -21.64
C GLY A 382 -13.08 5.09 -21.41
N PHE A 383 -12.40 4.54 -22.44
CA PHE A 383 -11.81 3.19 -22.35
C PHE A 383 -10.75 3.06 -21.26
N ALA A 384 -9.96 4.11 -21.03
CA ALA A 384 -8.83 4.04 -20.13
C ALA A 384 -8.51 5.36 -19.43
N LEU A 385 -8.36 6.44 -20.19
CA LEU A 385 -7.71 7.66 -19.68
C LEU A 385 -8.50 8.30 -18.54
N GLY A 386 -9.82 8.42 -18.66
CA GLY A 386 -10.70 8.95 -17.61
C GLY A 386 -10.65 8.07 -16.36
N PRO A 387 -11.10 6.81 -16.42
CA PRO A 387 -11.19 5.95 -15.25
C PRO A 387 -9.86 5.73 -14.53
N LEU A 388 -8.77 5.49 -15.26
CA LEU A 388 -7.47 5.22 -14.64
C LEU A 388 -6.88 6.43 -13.92
N SER A 389 -7.12 7.65 -14.43
CA SER A 389 -6.52 8.87 -13.87
C SER A 389 -7.07 9.23 -12.49
N TYR A 390 -8.34 8.92 -12.23
CA TYR A 390 -8.99 9.21 -10.95
C TYR A 390 -8.47 8.35 -9.80
N PHE A 391 -8.09 7.09 -10.06
CA PHE A 391 -7.67 6.20 -8.98
C PHE A 391 -6.16 5.96 -8.91
N ILE A 392 -5.38 6.18 -9.99
CA ILE A 392 -3.92 5.95 -9.96
C ILE A 392 -3.22 6.75 -8.85
N CYS A 393 -3.72 7.95 -8.53
CA CYS A 393 -3.21 8.78 -7.43
C CYS A 393 -3.21 8.04 -6.09
N ALA A 394 -4.31 7.34 -5.81
CA ALA A 394 -4.49 6.62 -4.57
C ALA A 394 -3.69 5.29 -4.54
N GLU A 395 -3.33 4.72 -5.69
CA GLU A 395 -2.42 3.57 -5.76
C GLU A 395 -0.94 3.92 -5.58
N LEU A 396 -0.56 5.18 -5.83
CA LEU A 396 0.82 5.64 -5.73
C LEU A 396 1.21 6.06 -4.29
N LEU A 397 0.21 6.39 -3.47
CA LEU A 397 0.40 6.88 -2.11
C LEU A 397 0.05 5.79 -1.09
N PRO A 398 1.00 5.36 -0.23
CA PRO A 398 0.72 4.30 0.74
C PRO A 398 -0.30 4.76 1.79
N HIS A 399 -1.47 4.12 1.82
CA HIS A 399 -2.48 4.23 2.87
C HIS A 399 -2.31 3.13 3.92
N PRO A 400 -2.66 3.36 5.19
CA PRO A 400 -3.46 4.46 5.75
C PRO A 400 -2.61 5.40 6.61
N SER A 401 -1.76 6.23 6.00
CA SER A 401 -1.22 7.39 6.72
C SER A 401 -2.18 8.57 6.52
N PRO A 402 -2.56 9.32 7.59
CA PRO A 402 -3.47 10.46 7.46
C PRO A 402 -2.95 11.50 6.45
N HIS A 403 -1.63 11.60 6.30
CA HIS A 403 -0.96 12.45 5.33
C HIS A 403 -1.23 12.05 3.87
N SER A 404 -1.37 10.76 3.57
CA SER A 404 -1.64 10.27 2.21
C SER A 404 -3.03 10.73 1.74
N SER A 405 -4.03 10.71 2.62
CA SER A 405 -5.39 11.19 2.31
C SER A 405 -5.39 12.68 1.98
N TRP A 406 -4.66 13.50 2.76
CA TRP A 406 -4.49 14.93 2.45
C TRP A 406 -3.82 15.21 1.10
N LEU A 407 -2.82 14.39 0.72
CA LEU A 407 -2.15 14.54 -0.58
C LEU A 407 -3.06 14.19 -1.75
N ILE A 408 -3.92 13.19 -1.61
CA ILE A 408 -4.94 12.87 -2.64
C ILE A 408 -5.95 14.00 -2.74
N SER A 409 -6.46 14.49 -1.61
CA SER A 409 -7.36 15.64 -1.57
C SER A 409 -6.76 16.86 -2.27
N LEU A 410 -5.46 17.14 -2.09
CA LEU A 410 -4.77 18.24 -2.76
C LEU A 410 -4.71 18.05 -4.29
N VAL A 411 -4.43 16.84 -4.76
CA VAL A 411 -4.39 16.50 -6.19
C VAL A 411 -5.78 16.63 -6.82
N PHE A 412 -6.82 16.13 -6.15
CA PHE A 412 -8.21 16.28 -6.60
C PHE A 412 -8.69 17.72 -6.58
N ALA A 413 -8.33 18.50 -5.56
CA ALA A 413 -8.63 19.93 -5.50
C ALA A 413 -8.00 20.69 -6.67
N ALA A 414 -6.72 20.39 -6.99
CA ALA A 414 -6.04 20.98 -8.14
C ALA A 414 -6.73 20.59 -9.47
N ASN A 415 -7.20 19.34 -9.60
CA ASN A 415 -7.98 18.90 -10.75
C ASN A 415 -9.31 19.66 -10.85
N ILE A 416 -10.09 19.77 -9.77
CA ILE A 416 -11.37 20.51 -9.78
C ILE A 416 -11.16 21.96 -10.21
N ILE A 417 -10.13 22.63 -9.66
CA ILE A 417 -9.78 24.01 -10.04
C ILE A 417 -9.43 24.06 -11.54
N SER A 418 -8.61 23.14 -12.03
CA SER A 418 -8.27 23.10 -13.46
C SER A 418 -9.49 22.81 -14.33
N THR A 419 -10.27 21.77 -14.06
CA THR A 419 -11.46 21.44 -14.84
C THR A 419 -12.40 22.63 -14.92
N TYR A 420 -12.68 23.31 -13.80
CA TYR A 420 -13.57 24.46 -13.79
C TYR A 420 -13.03 25.67 -14.57
N ILE A 421 -11.74 26.00 -14.43
CA ILE A 421 -11.11 27.09 -15.19
C ILE A 421 -11.20 26.82 -16.69
N PHE A 422 -10.91 25.58 -17.10
CA PHE A 422 -10.91 25.20 -18.50
C PHE A 422 -12.34 25.10 -19.03
N ASP A 423 -13.28 24.59 -18.25
CA ASP A 423 -14.69 24.53 -18.63
C ASP A 423 -15.25 25.92 -18.95
N TRP A 424 -14.99 26.90 -18.08
CA TRP A 424 -15.37 28.30 -18.34
C TRP A 424 -14.60 28.93 -19.53
N ALA A 425 -13.30 28.63 -19.67
CA ALA A 425 -12.46 29.20 -20.72
C ALA A 425 -12.77 28.65 -22.12
N THR A 426 -13.25 27.41 -22.21
CA THR A 426 -13.46 26.68 -23.47
C THR A 426 -14.42 27.39 -24.41
N PRO A 427 -15.70 27.64 -24.07
CA PRO A 427 -16.63 28.31 -24.98
C PRO A 427 -16.18 29.75 -25.30
N LEU A 428 -15.57 30.45 -24.35
CA LEU A 428 -15.10 31.83 -24.55
C LEU A 428 -13.99 31.95 -25.59
N ILE A 429 -13.00 31.06 -25.52
CA ILE A 429 -11.88 31.05 -26.46
C ILE A 429 -12.31 30.39 -27.78
N PHE A 430 -13.16 29.37 -27.74
CA PHE A 430 -13.69 28.71 -28.92
C PHE A 430 -14.47 29.69 -29.82
N ARG A 431 -15.27 30.59 -29.26
CA ARG A 431 -15.95 31.65 -30.06
C ARG A 431 -15.00 32.59 -30.81
N LYS A 432 -13.76 32.77 -30.32
CA LYS A 432 -12.76 33.67 -30.93
C LYS A 432 -11.79 32.94 -31.86
N ALA A 433 -11.38 31.73 -31.50
CA ALA A 433 -10.30 30.99 -32.14
C ALA A 433 -10.75 29.66 -32.77
N SER A 434 -12.03 29.28 -32.65
CA SER A 434 -12.58 28.02 -33.15
C SER A 434 -11.73 26.82 -32.71
N ALA A 435 -11.48 25.83 -33.57
CA ALA A 435 -10.71 24.62 -33.28
C ALA A 435 -9.29 24.90 -32.78
N TRP A 436 -8.69 26.05 -33.13
CA TRP A 436 -7.37 26.44 -32.63
C TRP A 436 -7.35 26.67 -31.12
N ALA A 437 -8.52 26.88 -30.49
CA ALA A 437 -8.66 26.95 -29.04
C ALA A 437 -8.12 25.69 -28.32
N PHE A 438 -8.22 24.51 -28.95
CA PHE A 438 -7.75 23.25 -28.35
C PHE A 438 -6.23 23.17 -28.19
N VAL A 439 -5.45 23.98 -28.93
CA VAL A 439 -3.99 23.98 -28.84
C VAL A 439 -3.50 24.48 -27.48
N PRO A 440 -3.77 25.74 -27.08
CA PRO A 440 -3.35 26.27 -25.78
C PRO A 440 -4.12 25.62 -24.62
N LEU A 441 -5.35 25.17 -24.84
CA LEU A 441 -6.19 24.62 -23.77
C LEU A 441 -5.87 23.15 -23.45
N TYR A 442 -5.67 22.29 -24.45
CA TYR A 442 -5.57 20.85 -24.18
C TYR A 442 -4.29 20.23 -24.69
N ILE A 443 -3.86 20.56 -25.91
CA ILE A 443 -2.70 19.91 -26.54
C ILE A 443 -1.40 20.28 -25.81
N VAL A 444 -1.13 21.57 -25.62
CA VAL A 444 0.12 22.02 -24.98
C VAL A 444 0.20 21.55 -23.52
N PRO A 445 -0.82 21.75 -22.65
CA PRO A 445 -0.77 21.24 -21.28
C PRO A 445 -0.64 19.72 -21.20
N SER A 446 -1.31 18.97 -22.07
CA SER A 446 -1.23 17.50 -22.08
C SER A 446 0.14 16.99 -22.52
N LEU A 447 0.77 17.63 -23.51
CA LEU A 447 2.14 17.31 -23.93
C LEU A 447 3.15 17.57 -22.81
N CYS A 448 3.02 18.70 -22.10
CA CYS A 448 3.85 18.99 -20.94
C CYS A 448 3.68 17.95 -19.83
N CYS A 449 2.46 17.50 -19.57
CA CYS A 449 2.16 16.48 -18.56
C CYS A 449 2.62 15.07 -18.97
N LEU A 450 2.72 14.77 -20.27
CA LEU A 450 3.17 13.48 -20.79
C LEU A 450 4.62 13.17 -20.42
N VAL A 451 5.50 14.19 -20.36
CA VAL A 451 6.93 14.02 -20.07
C VAL A 451 7.17 13.46 -18.65
N PRO A 452 6.64 14.07 -17.55
CA PRO A 452 6.72 13.48 -16.22
C PRO A 452 6.11 12.09 -16.12
N LEU A 453 4.99 11.81 -16.81
CA LEU A 453 4.37 10.49 -16.79
C LEU A 453 5.26 9.45 -17.45
N TRP A 454 5.86 9.76 -18.59
CA TRP A 454 6.76 8.85 -19.27
C TRP A 454 7.99 8.50 -18.41
N LEU A 455 8.56 9.50 -17.71
CA LEU A 455 9.74 9.36 -16.86
C LEU A 455 9.46 8.66 -15.53
N PHE A 456 8.41 9.07 -14.80
CA PHE A 456 8.24 8.73 -13.40
C PHE A 456 7.16 7.68 -13.13
N LEU A 457 6.13 7.53 -13.97
CA LEU A 457 4.99 6.61 -13.73
C LEU A 457 5.47 5.15 -13.63
N PRO A 458 5.32 4.48 -12.46
CA PRO A 458 5.62 3.06 -12.31
C PRO A 458 4.48 2.18 -12.83
N GLU A 459 4.74 0.88 -12.95
CA GLU A 459 3.67 -0.09 -13.22
C GLU A 459 3.00 -0.51 -11.91
N THR A 460 1.70 -0.22 -11.76
CA THR A 460 0.94 -0.49 -10.52
C THR A 460 0.12 -1.77 -10.58
N ARG A 461 -0.12 -2.34 -11.76
CA ARG A 461 -0.97 -3.52 -11.90
C ARG A 461 -0.43 -4.72 -11.14
N GLY A 462 -1.30 -5.36 -10.35
CA GLY A 462 -0.98 -6.59 -9.63
C GLY A 462 0.12 -6.44 -8.57
N ARG A 463 0.57 -5.20 -8.31
CA ARG A 463 1.68 -4.92 -7.40
C ARG A 463 1.18 -4.54 -6.02
N GLN A 464 1.93 -4.95 -5.02
CA GLN A 464 1.73 -4.51 -3.65
C GLN A 464 2.14 -3.03 -3.52
N MET A 465 1.52 -2.31 -2.57
CA MET A 465 1.76 -0.87 -2.38
C MET A 465 3.25 -0.57 -2.07
N HIS A 466 3.91 -1.41 -1.27
CA HIS A 466 5.33 -1.25 -0.94
C HIS A 466 6.25 -1.33 -2.16
N ASP A 467 5.93 -2.18 -3.13
CA ASP A 467 6.71 -2.32 -4.36
C ASP A 467 6.62 -1.05 -5.20
N ILE A 468 5.42 -0.45 -5.28
CA ILE A 468 5.19 0.80 -5.99
C ILE A 468 6.01 1.93 -5.35
N VAL A 469 5.98 2.04 -4.01
CA VAL A 469 6.78 3.03 -3.26
C VAL A 469 8.28 2.81 -3.48
N ASN A 470 8.74 1.57 -3.46
CA ASN A 470 10.14 1.23 -3.72
C ASN A 470 10.56 1.57 -5.15
N MET A 471 9.68 1.45 -6.14
CA MET A 471 9.93 1.90 -7.51
C MET A 471 10.05 3.42 -7.62
N LEU A 472 9.22 4.16 -6.89
CA LEU A 472 9.29 5.63 -6.83
C LEU A 472 10.59 6.12 -6.17
N LYS A 473 11.11 5.37 -5.18
CA LYS A 473 12.42 5.61 -4.55
C LYS A 473 13.58 5.26 -5.48
N SER A 474 13.60 4.04 -6.00
CA SER A 474 14.75 3.45 -6.71
C SER A 474 14.98 3.98 -8.12
N ARG A 475 13.98 4.59 -8.78
CA ARG A 475 14.17 5.19 -10.12
C ARG A 475 15.11 6.40 -10.17
N GLY A 476 15.45 7.00 -9.03
CA GLY A 476 16.56 7.97 -8.95
C GLY A 476 17.95 7.33 -9.03
N THR A 477 18.05 6.03 -8.68
CA THR A 477 19.30 5.26 -8.56
C THR A 477 19.48 4.19 -9.63
N MET A 478 18.45 3.90 -10.44
CA MET A 478 18.49 2.86 -11.47
C MET A 478 19.53 3.15 -12.56
N HIS A 479 19.77 4.42 -12.89
CA HIS A 479 20.80 4.82 -13.87
C HIS A 479 22.24 4.50 -13.41
N GLN A 480 22.47 4.35 -12.10
CA GLN A 480 23.77 3.91 -11.55
C GLN A 480 23.87 2.37 -11.48
N ARG A 481 22.79 1.67 -11.13
CA ARG A 481 22.75 0.19 -11.10
C ARG A 481 22.85 -0.44 -12.49
N THR A 482 22.20 0.13 -13.51
CA THR A 482 22.32 -0.37 -14.89
C THR A 482 23.73 -0.15 -15.44
N LYS A 483 24.41 0.96 -15.09
CA LYS A 483 25.82 1.18 -15.43
C LYS A 483 26.77 0.20 -14.73
N HIS A 484 26.53 -0.11 -13.44
CA HIS A 484 27.34 -1.11 -12.73
C HIS A 484 27.09 -2.54 -13.20
N GLN A 485 25.85 -2.92 -13.51
CA GLN A 485 25.52 -4.23 -14.06
C GLN A 485 26.04 -4.41 -15.49
N GLN A 486 26.00 -3.36 -16.31
CA GLN A 486 26.63 -3.38 -17.64
C GLN A 486 28.15 -3.46 -17.52
N GLN A 487 28.79 -2.73 -16.61
CA GLN A 487 30.24 -2.85 -16.35
C GLN A 487 30.64 -4.24 -15.80
N GLN A 488 29.80 -4.88 -14.98
CA GLN A 488 30.04 -6.24 -14.48
C GLN A 488 29.84 -7.29 -15.58
N GLN A 489 28.80 -7.18 -16.41
CA GLN A 489 28.61 -8.07 -17.57
C GLN A 489 29.68 -7.88 -18.66
N GLN A 490 30.23 -6.68 -18.80
CA GLN A 490 31.33 -6.40 -19.72
C GLN A 490 32.67 -6.94 -19.18
N LYS A 491 32.86 -6.97 -17.85
CA LYS A 491 33.98 -7.68 -17.21
C LYS A 491 33.87 -9.20 -17.35
N GLU A 492 32.70 -9.78 -17.07
CA GLU A 492 32.46 -11.23 -17.18
C GLU A 492 32.50 -11.76 -18.62
N SER A 493 32.20 -10.92 -19.62
CA SER A 493 32.35 -11.28 -21.04
C SER A 493 33.80 -11.12 -21.54
N SER A 494 34.58 -10.21 -20.97
CA SER A 494 36.03 -10.10 -21.26
C SER A 494 36.87 -11.25 -20.69
N GLU A 495 36.42 -11.88 -19.60
CA GLU A 495 37.10 -13.06 -18.99
C GLU A 495 36.75 -14.39 -19.68
N LYS A 496 35.80 -14.43 -20.61
CA LYS A 496 35.34 -15.65 -21.30
C LYS A 496 35.83 -15.81 -22.74
N ALA A 497 36.81 -15.04 -23.19
CA ALA A 497 37.47 -15.27 -24.48
C ALA A 497 38.61 -16.30 -24.34
N PRO A 498 38.71 -17.34 -25.20
CA PRO A 498 39.70 -18.39 -25.06
C PRO A 498 41.04 -17.96 -25.68
N SER A 499 42.09 -17.88 -24.87
CA SER A 499 43.47 -17.79 -25.36
C SER A 499 44.20 -19.12 -25.13
N ASN A 500 44.61 -19.71 -26.24
CA ASN A 500 45.46 -20.89 -26.36
C ASN A 500 46.83 -20.73 -25.66
N PHE A 501 47.36 -21.89 -25.21
CA PHE A 501 48.78 -22.23 -25.02
C PHE A 501 49.61 -21.40 -24.03
N PHE A 502 50.12 -22.05 -22.98
CA PHE A 502 51.54 -22.42 -22.85
C PHE A 502 51.78 -23.26 -21.59
N HIS A 503 52.50 -24.37 -21.76
CA HIS A 503 53.19 -25.08 -20.69
C HIS A 503 54.21 -24.15 -20.03
N HIS A 504 54.27 -24.12 -18.69
CA HIS A 504 55.57 -24.11 -18.01
C HIS A 504 55.44 -24.63 -16.57
N SER A 505 56.41 -25.47 -16.24
CA SER A 505 56.61 -26.17 -14.98
C SER A 505 57.36 -25.31 -13.96
N ILE A 506 57.21 -25.68 -12.67
CA ILE A 506 58.14 -25.47 -11.54
C ILE A 506 58.26 -24.03 -10.99
N ARG A 507 57.85 -23.85 -9.73
CA ARG A 507 58.79 -23.59 -8.61
C ARG A 507 58.10 -23.70 -7.25
N SER A 508 58.44 -24.77 -6.54
CA SER A 508 58.49 -24.78 -5.08
C SER A 508 59.61 -23.85 -4.60
N THR A 509 59.40 -23.19 -3.46
CA THR A 509 60.41 -22.92 -2.42
C THR A 509 59.70 -22.50 -1.12
N PRO A 510 60.33 -22.73 0.06
CA PRO A 510 59.64 -23.19 1.26
C PRO A 510 59.85 -22.31 2.51
N GLY A 511 59.17 -22.68 3.59
CA GLY A 511 59.36 -22.17 4.97
C GLY A 511 58.18 -21.31 5.42
N THR A 512 57.53 -21.52 6.56
CA THR A 512 57.95 -22.13 7.83
C THR A 512 56.72 -22.54 8.65
N GLU A 513 56.77 -23.78 9.15
CA GLU A 513 56.13 -24.38 10.33
C GLU A 513 54.91 -23.70 11.00
N SER A 514 53.75 -24.37 10.95
CA SER A 514 52.84 -24.45 12.09
C SER A 514 51.95 -25.70 12.03
N ARG A 515 52.20 -26.62 12.99
CA ARG A 515 51.39 -27.70 13.61
C ARG A 515 50.23 -28.36 12.83
N PRO A 516 50.08 -29.70 12.90
CA PRO A 516 49.03 -30.41 12.18
C PRO A 516 47.64 -30.08 12.74
N HIS A 517 46.75 -29.58 11.87
CA HIS A 517 45.31 -29.63 12.11
C HIS A 517 44.85 -31.10 12.15
N PRO A 518 43.98 -31.50 13.10
CA PRO A 518 43.42 -32.84 13.08
C PRO A 518 42.53 -32.98 11.85
N THR A 519 42.94 -33.84 10.92
CA THR A 519 42.15 -34.28 9.77
C THR A 519 40.96 -35.09 10.28
N TRP A 520 39.76 -34.55 10.16
CA TRP A 520 38.53 -35.28 10.41
C TRP A 520 38.32 -36.33 9.30
N PRO A 521 37.93 -37.57 9.61
CA PRO A 521 37.68 -38.57 8.58
C PRO A 521 36.47 -38.17 7.74
N ASN A 522 36.71 -37.91 6.46
CA ASN A 522 35.71 -37.68 5.41
C ASN A 522 34.96 -38.98 5.05
N THR A 523 34.38 -39.70 6.01
CA THR A 523 33.54 -40.86 5.73
C THR A 523 32.67 -41.20 6.93
N CYS A 524 31.42 -40.73 6.94
CA CYS A 524 30.33 -41.32 7.72
C CYS A 524 28.99 -41.21 6.98
N ARG A 525 28.92 -41.75 5.75
CA ARG A 525 27.64 -42.22 5.18
C ARG A 525 27.33 -43.57 5.82
N GLY A 526 26.78 -43.57 7.04
CA GLY A 526 26.59 -44.83 7.76
C GLY A 526 26.06 -44.68 9.18
N ALA A 527 24.98 -43.91 9.37
CA ALA A 527 24.20 -44.02 10.59
C ALA A 527 22.72 -43.78 10.26
N GLN A 528 22.01 -44.87 9.94
CA GLN A 528 20.55 -44.90 9.99
C GLN A 528 20.11 -44.65 11.44
N LEU A 529 19.84 -43.39 11.77
CA LEU A 529 18.70 -43.07 12.62
C LEU A 529 17.55 -42.76 11.67
N SER A 530 16.36 -43.28 11.97
CA SER A 530 15.10 -42.97 11.29
C SER A 530 14.79 -41.48 11.40
N LEU A 531 15.39 -40.68 10.52
CA LEU A 531 15.24 -39.23 10.47
C LEU A 531 14.33 -38.93 9.28
N VAL A 532 13.28 -38.14 9.55
CA VAL A 532 12.44 -37.49 8.56
C VAL A 532 13.34 -36.81 7.52
N ALA A 533 13.00 -36.93 6.23
CA ALA A 533 13.81 -36.38 5.15
C ALA A 533 14.16 -34.91 5.40
N CYS A 534 15.46 -34.62 5.48
CA CYS A 534 15.99 -33.26 5.58
C CYS A 534 15.61 -32.44 4.33
N GLY A 535 15.36 -31.13 4.50
CA GLY A 535 14.98 -30.26 3.39
C GLY A 535 16.16 -30.01 2.43
N ALA A 536 15.97 -30.33 1.15
CA ALA A 536 16.99 -30.23 0.10
C ALA A 536 17.62 -28.82 -0.05
N PHE A 537 16.89 -27.77 0.31
CA PHE A 537 17.39 -26.40 0.29
C PHE A 537 18.52 -26.16 1.29
N ILE A 538 18.41 -26.70 2.52
CA ILE A 538 19.42 -26.51 3.56
C ILE A 538 20.69 -27.27 3.18
N ASP A 539 20.57 -28.47 2.63
CA ASP A 539 21.72 -29.24 2.16
C ASP A 539 22.49 -28.50 1.06
N GLN A 540 21.77 -27.89 0.10
CA GLN A 540 22.38 -27.04 -0.94
C GLN A 540 22.99 -25.74 -0.37
N LEU A 541 22.40 -25.17 0.68
CA LEU A 541 22.94 -23.97 1.33
C LEU A 541 24.26 -24.29 2.05
N VAL A 542 24.29 -25.37 2.83
CA VAL A 542 25.49 -25.84 3.53
C VAL A 542 26.61 -26.17 2.54
N ALA A 543 26.30 -26.88 1.45
CA ALA A 543 27.26 -27.21 0.40
C ALA A 543 27.90 -25.96 -0.24
N ARG A 544 27.15 -24.86 -0.37
CA ARG A 544 27.65 -23.59 -0.92
C ARG A 544 28.53 -22.81 0.06
N LEU A 545 28.29 -22.93 1.36
CA LEU A 545 29.03 -22.18 2.38
C LEU A 545 30.43 -22.75 2.65
N GLY A 546 30.69 -24.00 2.26
CA GLY A 546 32.00 -24.63 2.44
C GLY A 546 32.40 -24.83 3.91
N ILE A 547 31.43 -24.82 4.82
CA ILE A 547 31.62 -25.06 6.25
C ILE A 547 31.39 -26.54 6.54
N ASP A 548 32.25 -27.16 7.34
CA ASP A 548 32.05 -28.52 7.85
C ASP A 548 30.78 -28.57 8.71
N ALA A 549 29.72 -29.14 8.16
CA ALA A 549 28.41 -29.17 8.81
C ALA A 549 27.68 -30.49 8.57
N VAL A 550 26.85 -30.86 9.54
CA VAL A 550 25.99 -32.04 9.49
C VAL A 550 24.55 -31.60 9.73
N HIS A 551 23.66 -31.96 8.81
CA HIS A 551 22.24 -31.64 8.90
C HIS A 551 21.48 -32.79 9.59
N LEU A 552 20.88 -32.51 10.74
CA LEU A 552 20.09 -33.46 11.53
C LEU A 552 18.64 -32.95 11.64
N CYS A 553 17.65 -33.83 11.45
CA CYS A 553 16.23 -33.48 11.50
C CYS A 553 15.48 -34.34 12.53
N ALA A 554 14.86 -33.74 13.54
CA ALA A 554 14.00 -34.46 14.49
C ALA A 554 12.63 -33.79 14.57
N GLU A 555 11.57 -34.56 14.31
CA GLU A 555 10.20 -34.05 14.34
C GLU A 555 9.70 -33.89 15.78
N THR A 556 9.09 -32.75 16.08
CA THR A 556 8.49 -32.51 17.39
C THR A 556 7.21 -33.36 17.53
N PRO A 557 7.01 -34.13 18.62
CA PRO A 557 5.84 -34.98 18.78
C PRO A 557 4.54 -34.16 18.79
N ALA A 558 3.46 -34.68 18.20
CA ALA A 558 2.19 -33.96 18.04
C ALA A 558 1.66 -33.32 19.34
N LYS A 559 1.79 -34.02 20.48
CA LYS A 559 1.38 -33.53 21.81
C LYS A 559 2.10 -32.25 22.28
N TRP A 560 3.29 -31.97 21.75
CA TRP A 560 4.13 -30.82 22.12
C TRP A 560 4.21 -29.78 21.00
N ARG A 561 3.45 -29.96 19.90
CA ARG A 561 3.34 -28.93 18.86
C ARG A 561 2.43 -27.82 19.34
N LEU A 562 2.89 -26.59 19.15
CA LEU A 562 2.06 -25.41 19.39
C LEU A 562 0.91 -25.39 18.37
N ARG A 563 -0.31 -25.20 18.86
CA ARG A 563 -1.46 -24.86 18.01
C ARG A 563 -1.42 -23.37 17.69
N LEU A 564 -2.14 -22.95 16.65
CA LEU A 564 -2.16 -21.56 16.16
C LEU A 564 -2.61 -20.51 17.19
N ASP A 565 -3.37 -20.92 18.20
CA ASP A 565 -3.85 -20.05 19.29
C ASP A 565 -3.07 -20.24 20.60
N ASP A 566 -2.14 -21.19 20.65
CA ASP A 566 -1.33 -21.42 21.84
C ASP A 566 -0.22 -20.36 21.94
N PRO A 567 0.01 -19.76 23.12
CA PRO A 567 1.07 -18.77 23.27
C PRO A 567 2.43 -19.41 22.97
N HIS A 568 3.31 -18.65 22.29
CA HIS A 568 4.62 -19.15 21.80
C HIS A 568 5.52 -19.77 22.89
N TRP A 569 5.27 -19.43 24.16
CA TRP A 569 6.01 -19.89 25.33
C TRP A 569 5.39 -21.11 26.03
N LYS A 570 4.30 -21.67 25.49
CA LYS A 570 3.54 -22.77 26.12
C LYS A 570 4.36 -24.06 26.23
N TYR A 571 5.10 -24.40 25.18
CA TYR A 571 5.93 -25.60 25.12
C TYR A 571 7.39 -25.24 24.80
N PRO A 572 8.36 -25.98 25.35
CA PRO A 572 9.77 -25.78 25.03
C PRO A 572 10.05 -26.17 23.57
N LYS A 573 10.75 -25.30 22.83
CA LYS A 573 11.15 -25.52 21.45
C LYS A 573 12.47 -26.30 21.37
N GLY A 574 12.67 -27.06 20.29
CA GLY A 574 13.99 -27.60 19.93
C GLY A 574 14.53 -28.74 20.81
N VAL A 575 13.72 -29.34 21.68
CA VAL A 575 14.19 -30.35 22.66
C VAL A 575 14.79 -31.59 21.96
N LEU A 576 14.06 -32.21 21.03
CA LEU A 576 14.54 -33.43 20.36
C LEU A 576 15.66 -33.14 19.37
N GLN A 577 15.65 -31.95 18.75
CA GLN A 577 16.66 -31.49 17.81
C GLN A 577 18.01 -31.31 18.50
N ARG A 578 18.02 -30.62 19.66
CA ARG A 578 19.23 -30.49 20.49
C ARG A 578 19.71 -31.86 21.01
N ASN A 579 18.81 -32.74 21.45
CA ASN A 579 19.19 -34.09 21.86
C ASN A 579 19.70 -34.94 20.70
N ALA A 580 19.23 -34.75 19.47
CA ALA A 580 19.77 -35.41 18.29
C ALA A 580 21.22 -34.96 18.02
N ALA A 581 21.50 -33.65 18.15
CA ALA A 581 22.85 -33.11 18.04
C ALA A 581 23.78 -33.65 19.16
N LEU A 582 23.32 -33.68 20.41
CA LEU A 582 24.10 -34.25 21.53
C LEU A 582 24.41 -35.74 21.33
N ARG A 583 23.43 -36.54 20.89
CA ARG A 583 23.64 -37.96 20.56
C ARG A 583 24.62 -38.12 19.38
N TRP A 584 24.53 -37.24 18.38
CA TRP A 584 25.46 -37.25 17.26
C TRP A 584 26.89 -36.94 17.71
N LEU A 585 27.10 -35.93 18.56
CA LEU A 585 28.40 -35.59 19.14
C LEU A 585 28.98 -36.76 19.95
N ARG A 586 28.18 -37.36 20.83
CA ARG A 586 28.60 -38.52 21.64
C ARG A 586 29.00 -39.73 20.79
N LYS A 587 28.37 -39.92 19.63
CA LYS A 587 28.65 -41.06 18.74
C LYS A 587 29.85 -40.81 17.82
N ASN A 588 29.92 -39.65 17.18
CA ASN A 588 30.86 -39.39 16.08
C ASN A 588 32.12 -38.63 16.52
N VAL A 589 32.07 -37.98 17.70
CA VAL A 589 33.13 -37.11 18.20
C VAL A 589 33.63 -37.58 19.58
N ALA A 590 33.38 -38.86 19.93
CA ALA A 590 33.67 -39.44 21.24
C ALA A 590 35.14 -39.32 21.69
N HIS A 591 36.07 -39.27 20.74
CA HIS A 591 37.51 -39.21 21.00
C HIS A 591 38.05 -37.79 21.19
N GLN A 592 37.22 -36.75 21.01
CA GLN A 592 37.63 -35.37 21.13
C GLN A 592 37.38 -34.83 22.54
N HIS A 593 38.47 -34.45 23.22
CA HIS A 593 38.41 -33.86 24.56
C HIS A 593 38.64 -32.34 24.57
N VAL A 594 38.95 -31.76 23.41
CA VAL A 594 39.19 -30.32 23.24
C VAL A 594 38.19 -29.76 22.23
N GLY A 595 37.28 -28.93 22.72
CA GLY A 595 36.24 -28.29 21.93
C GLY A 595 35.15 -27.70 22.82
N ALA A 596 34.37 -26.79 22.24
CA ALA A 596 33.22 -26.20 22.90
C ALA A 596 31.96 -26.50 22.10
N VAL A 597 30.86 -26.74 22.82
CA VAL A 597 29.52 -26.94 22.27
C VAL A 597 28.71 -25.71 22.62
N TYR A 598 28.23 -25.03 21.59
CA TYR A 598 27.39 -23.83 21.71
C TYR A 598 26.07 -24.02 20.98
N PHE A 599 24.96 -23.61 21.61
CA PHE A 599 23.62 -23.72 21.06
C PHE A 599 23.19 -22.37 20.45
N GLY A 600 23.45 -22.21 19.15
CA GLY A 600 22.97 -21.05 18.39
C GLY A 600 21.51 -21.21 17.94
N ASP A 601 20.74 -20.12 17.96
CA ASP A 601 19.35 -20.04 17.48
C ASP A 601 19.26 -19.02 16.34
N ASP A 602 18.24 -19.16 15.49
CA ASP A 602 18.08 -18.35 14.27
C ASP A 602 17.60 -16.91 14.53
N ASP A 603 17.13 -16.63 15.75
CA ASP A 603 16.61 -15.33 16.18
C ASP A 603 17.63 -14.45 16.93
N ASN A 604 18.90 -14.85 16.93
CA ASN A 604 19.99 -14.12 17.59
C ASN A 604 21.03 -13.59 16.59
N THR A 605 21.64 -12.47 16.94
CA THR A 605 22.85 -11.95 16.29
C THR A 605 24.05 -12.19 17.21
N TYR A 606 25.16 -12.65 16.61
CA TYR A 606 26.38 -13.04 17.31
C TYR A 606 27.57 -12.18 16.85
N ASP A 607 28.29 -11.59 17.79
CA ASP A 607 29.59 -11.00 17.53
C ASP A 607 30.66 -12.09 17.45
N TRP A 608 31.48 -12.07 16.40
CA TRP A 608 32.47 -13.12 16.15
C TRP A 608 33.52 -13.23 17.28
N ARG A 609 33.79 -12.13 18.00
CA ARG A 609 34.77 -12.09 19.11
C ARG A 609 34.41 -13.03 20.25
N LEU A 610 33.12 -13.32 20.44
CA LEU A 610 32.67 -14.29 21.42
C LEU A 610 33.24 -15.69 21.16
N PHE A 611 33.34 -16.09 19.88
CA PHE A 611 33.83 -17.43 19.54
C PHE A 611 35.32 -17.61 19.84
N ASP A 612 36.10 -16.53 19.84
CA ASP A 612 37.50 -16.60 20.29
C ASP A 612 37.62 -16.89 21.79
N GLU A 613 36.70 -16.36 22.61
CA GLU A 613 36.64 -16.67 24.03
C GLU A 613 36.07 -18.08 24.29
N ILE A 614 35.01 -18.49 23.58
CA ILE A 614 34.41 -19.83 23.69
C ILE A 614 35.43 -20.93 23.36
N ARG A 615 36.34 -20.70 22.41
CA ARG A 615 37.40 -21.66 22.04
C ARG A 615 38.36 -21.99 23.20
N LEU A 616 38.51 -21.09 24.17
CA LEU A 616 39.40 -21.26 25.32
C LEU A 616 38.69 -21.83 26.55
N LEU A 617 37.42 -22.20 26.42
CA LEU A 617 36.57 -22.61 27.53
C LEU A 617 37.04 -23.90 28.20
N LYS A 618 37.21 -23.87 29.54
CA LYS A 618 37.65 -25.06 30.30
C LYS A 618 36.48 -25.97 30.66
N ARG A 619 35.41 -25.43 31.27
CA ARG A 619 34.23 -26.19 31.68
C ARG A 619 32.96 -25.63 31.09
N VAL A 620 32.42 -24.53 31.62
CA VAL A 620 31.18 -23.90 31.15
C VAL A 620 31.32 -22.40 31.21
N GLY A 621 31.00 -21.74 30.09
CA GLY A 621 31.13 -20.29 29.95
C GLY A 621 29.75 -19.65 29.94
N THR A 622 29.64 -18.46 30.50
CA THR A 622 28.43 -17.63 30.43
C THR A 622 28.77 -16.17 30.16
N TRP A 623 27.87 -15.46 29.48
CA TRP A 623 28.06 -14.05 29.09
C TRP A 623 26.73 -13.30 29.03
N PRO A 624 26.76 -11.96 28.96
CA PRO A 624 25.57 -11.13 28.83
C PRO A 624 24.86 -11.33 27.49
N VAL A 625 23.52 -11.37 27.53
CA VAL A 625 22.67 -11.37 26.34
C VAL A 625 21.77 -10.15 26.34
N GLY A 626 21.80 -9.40 25.26
CA GLY A 626 20.99 -8.20 25.04
C GLY A 626 19.56 -8.55 24.67
N ILE A 627 18.62 -7.70 25.10
CA ILE A 627 17.23 -7.71 24.64
C ILE A 627 16.48 -9.02 24.99
N VAL A 628 16.73 -9.58 26.17
CA VAL A 628 16.15 -10.87 26.61
C VAL A 628 15.34 -10.74 27.91
N GLY A 629 14.32 -11.57 28.09
CA GLY A 629 13.49 -11.59 29.32
C GLY A 629 12.71 -10.29 29.62
N GLY A 630 12.61 -9.39 28.63
CA GLY A 630 12.09 -8.03 28.75
C GLY A 630 13.02 -7.07 29.50
N MET A 631 14.32 -7.38 29.53
CA MET A 631 15.42 -6.61 30.12
C MET A 631 16.34 -6.08 29.00
N LEU A 632 17.08 -5.00 29.26
CA LEU A 632 18.09 -4.49 28.32
C LEU A 632 19.22 -5.51 28.11
N ALA A 633 19.71 -6.10 29.20
CA ALA A 633 20.62 -7.22 29.18
C ALA A 633 20.36 -8.14 30.38
N GLU A 634 20.38 -9.46 30.17
CA GLU A 634 20.50 -10.44 31.25
C GLU A 634 21.96 -10.91 31.33
N PHE A 635 22.52 -10.93 32.54
CA PHE A 635 23.93 -11.27 32.78
C PHE A 635 24.15 -11.83 34.18
N ALA A 636 25.31 -12.46 34.40
CA ALA A 636 25.73 -12.97 35.70
C ALA A 636 26.45 -11.87 36.51
N TYR A 637 26.20 -11.81 37.82
CA TYR A 637 26.99 -10.99 38.74
C TYR A 637 28.28 -11.73 39.11
N VAL A 638 29.41 -11.12 38.82
CA VAL A 638 30.74 -11.71 39.05
C VAL A 638 31.36 -11.07 40.29
N ASN A 639 31.90 -11.89 41.19
CA ASN A 639 32.63 -11.39 42.37
C ASN A 639 34.10 -11.08 42.02
N ALA A 640 34.86 -10.54 42.99
CA ALA A 640 36.27 -10.18 42.80
C ALA A 640 37.18 -11.36 42.36
N ASN A 641 36.74 -12.60 42.58
CA ASN A 641 37.48 -13.82 42.22
C ASN A 641 37.04 -14.39 40.85
N ALA A 642 36.33 -13.62 40.02
CA ALA A 642 35.78 -14.04 38.74
C ALA A 642 34.75 -15.19 38.80
N VAL A 643 34.14 -15.42 39.98
CA VAL A 643 33.11 -16.45 40.18
C VAL A 643 31.72 -15.83 40.12
N VAL A 644 30.77 -16.54 39.50
CA VAL A 644 29.37 -16.13 39.42
C VAL A 644 28.70 -16.22 40.80
N SER A 645 28.32 -15.07 41.34
CA SER A 645 27.65 -14.92 42.64
C SER A 645 26.12 -14.86 42.53
N GLY A 646 25.60 -14.45 41.38
CA GLY A 646 24.18 -14.29 41.13
C GLY A 646 23.88 -13.92 39.68
N PHE A 647 22.64 -13.53 39.37
CA PHE A 647 22.22 -13.17 38.02
C PHE A 647 21.29 -11.97 38.01
N ASN A 648 21.47 -11.09 37.04
CA ASN A 648 20.50 -10.07 36.65
C ASN A 648 19.47 -10.69 35.69
N ALA A 649 18.56 -11.48 36.24
CA ALA A 649 17.46 -12.09 35.48
C ALA A 649 16.14 -11.87 36.22
N LYS A 650 15.11 -11.43 35.49
CA LYS A 650 13.82 -11.10 36.11
C LYS A 650 12.76 -12.18 35.92
N TRP A 651 12.93 -13.05 34.93
CA TRP A 651 12.04 -14.18 34.70
C TRP A 651 12.45 -15.38 35.54
N LYS A 652 11.61 -15.76 36.52
CA LYS A 652 11.85 -16.84 37.49
C LYS A 652 13.29 -16.82 38.05
N PRO A 653 13.65 -15.81 38.85
CA PRO A 653 15.02 -15.67 39.37
C PRO A 653 15.45 -16.79 40.33
N SER A 654 14.49 -17.52 40.90
CA SER A 654 14.75 -18.69 41.77
C SER A 654 15.27 -19.93 41.04
N ARG A 655 15.43 -19.87 39.70
CA ARG A 655 16.03 -20.96 38.92
C ARG A 655 17.47 -21.21 39.38
N PRO A 656 17.96 -22.48 39.37
CA PRO A 656 19.37 -22.78 39.61
C PRO A 656 20.28 -21.98 38.68
N PHE A 657 19.93 -21.91 37.40
CA PHE A 657 20.63 -21.13 36.38
C PHE A 657 19.62 -20.27 35.60
N PRO A 658 19.34 -19.02 36.04
CA PRO A 658 18.41 -18.13 35.37
C PRO A 658 19.07 -17.45 34.16
N ILE A 659 19.45 -18.26 33.17
CA ILE A 659 20.11 -17.84 31.93
C ILE A 659 19.28 -18.24 30.72
N ASP A 660 19.53 -17.58 29.59
CA ASP A 660 18.95 -17.91 28.29
C ASP A 660 19.78 -18.96 27.54
N MET A 661 19.18 -19.65 26.56
CA MET A 661 19.89 -20.67 25.77
C MET A 661 21.11 -20.11 25.04
N ALA A 662 21.05 -18.85 24.59
CA ALA A 662 22.14 -18.21 23.88
C ALA A 662 23.27 -17.70 24.81
N ALA A 663 23.09 -17.79 26.13
CA ALA A 663 23.96 -17.17 27.14
C ALA A 663 25.05 -18.10 27.70
N PHE A 664 25.19 -19.33 27.19
CA PHE A 664 26.20 -20.27 27.67
C PHE A 664 26.74 -21.21 26.59
N ALA A 665 27.98 -21.67 26.80
CA ALA A 665 28.59 -22.79 26.07
C ALA A 665 29.20 -23.77 27.06
N VAL A 666 29.36 -25.03 26.64
CA VAL A 666 29.91 -26.10 27.47
C VAL A 666 31.10 -26.75 26.77
N ASN A 667 32.11 -27.15 27.52
CA ASN A 667 33.22 -27.92 26.99
C ASN A 667 32.72 -29.31 26.56
N ILE A 668 33.21 -29.81 25.43
CA ILE A 668 32.80 -31.09 24.86
C ILE A 668 33.07 -32.27 25.81
N SER A 669 34.12 -32.19 26.64
CA SER A 669 34.43 -33.23 27.64
C SER A 669 33.27 -33.46 28.62
N LEU A 670 32.57 -32.40 29.05
CA LEU A 670 31.41 -32.52 29.94
C LEU A 670 30.25 -33.28 29.29
N ILE A 671 30.06 -33.11 27.97
CA ILE A 671 29.02 -33.81 27.21
C ILE A 671 29.28 -35.31 27.12
N HIS A 672 30.57 -35.69 27.07
CA HIS A 672 31.01 -37.09 27.05
C HIS A 672 30.95 -37.73 28.44
N GLU A 673 31.42 -37.03 29.47
CA GLU A 673 31.38 -37.48 30.87
C GLU A 673 29.95 -37.74 31.36
N HIS A 674 29.00 -36.90 30.94
CA HIS A 674 27.61 -36.96 31.37
C HIS A 674 26.72 -37.41 30.21
N ALA A 675 26.87 -38.67 29.79
CA ALA A 675 26.11 -39.25 28.67
C ALA A 675 24.57 -39.22 28.88
N GLY A 676 24.10 -39.14 30.13
CA GLY A 676 22.68 -39.01 30.46
C GLY A 676 22.11 -37.58 30.42
N ALA A 677 22.93 -36.55 30.22
CA ALA A 677 22.45 -35.17 30.19
C ALA A 677 21.73 -34.86 28.88
N GLU A 678 20.41 -34.66 28.95
CA GLU A 678 19.55 -34.34 27.80
C GLU A 678 18.49 -33.29 28.17
N PHE A 679 17.98 -32.60 27.16
CA PHE A 679 16.83 -31.71 27.29
C PHE A 679 15.55 -32.53 27.45
N SER A 680 14.63 -32.08 28.32
CA SER A 680 13.39 -32.81 28.62
C SER A 680 12.15 -31.94 28.49
N TYR A 681 11.09 -32.48 27.88
CA TYR A 681 9.76 -31.84 27.87
C TYR A 681 9.09 -31.83 29.25
N LYS A 682 9.55 -32.66 30.18
CA LYS A 682 9.01 -32.70 31.56
C LYS A 682 9.57 -31.57 32.43
N SER A 683 10.57 -30.84 31.95
CA SER A 683 11.16 -29.72 32.68
C SER A 683 10.11 -28.62 32.88
N PRO A 684 10.03 -28.02 34.10
CA PRO A 684 9.12 -26.91 34.34
C PRO A 684 9.37 -25.74 33.37
N ARG A 685 8.33 -24.96 33.07
CA ARG A 685 8.42 -23.83 32.13
C ARG A 685 9.57 -22.88 32.51
N GLY A 686 10.49 -22.68 31.58
CA GLY A 686 11.67 -21.81 31.73
C GLY A 686 12.86 -22.44 32.46
N PHE A 687 12.81 -23.74 32.78
CA PHE A 687 13.91 -24.48 33.43
C PHE A 687 14.67 -25.38 32.45
N LEU A 688 14.53 -25.17 31.14
CA LEU A 688 15.12 -26.07 30.16
C LEU A 688 16.66 -26.04 30.23
N GLU A 689 17.21 -24.83 30.28
CA GLU A 689 18.64 -24.52 30.43
C GLU A 689 19.14 -24.99 31.79
N SER A 690 18.41 -24.66 32.86
CA SER A 690 18.77 -25.07 34.22
C SER A 690 18.79 -26.59 34.37
N HIS A 691 17.81 -27.30 33.83
CA HIS A 691 17.74 -28.75 33.90
C HIS A 691 18.91 -29.40 33.15
N PHE A 692 19.29 -28.86 31.99
CA PHE A 692 20.43 -29.36 31.22
C PHE A 692 21.75 -29.14 31.97
N LEU A 693 22.01 -27.92 32.46
CA LEU A 693 23.23 -27.62 33.21
C LEU A 693 23.32 -28.41 34.52
N SER A 694 22.21 -28.57 35.25
CA SER A 694 22.19 -29.42 36.45
C SER A 694 22.40 -30.90 36.11
N ALA A 695 21.95 -31.38 34.95
CA ALA A 695 22.21 -32.76 34.52
C ALA A 695 23.68 -33.01 34.14
N LEU A 696 24.46 -31.95 33.88
CA LEU A 696 25.92 -32.00 33.73
C LEU A 696 26.65 -31.92 35.09
N ASN A 697 25.92 -32.05 36.20
CA ASN A 697 26.43 -31.95 37.57
C ASN A 697 27.15 -30.62 37.86
N LEU A 698 26.63 -29.52 37.32
CA LEU A 698 27.21 -28.18 37.48
C LEU A 698 26.49 -27.39 38.57
N THR A 699 27.27 -26.53 39.21
CA THR A 699 26.83 -25.51 40.16
C THR A 699 27.16 -24.10 39.65
N ARG A 700 26.65 -23.06 40.29
CA ARG A 700 26.91 -21.66 39.87
C ARG A 700 28.40 -21.29 39.93
N THR A 701 29.15 -21.91 40.82
CA THR A 701 30.59 -21.66 40.99
C THR A 701 31.44 -22.23 39.85
N ASP A 702 30.88 -23.15 39.06
CA ASP A 702 31.57 -23.76 37.92
C ASP A 702 31.48 -22.91 36.64
N LEU A 703 30.73 -21.80 36.66
CA LEU A 703 30.54 -20.92 35.51
C LEU A 703 31.68 -19.91 35.38
N GLU A 704 32.33 -19.94 34.22
CA GLU A 704 33.32 -18.96 33.79
C GLU A 704 32.61 -17.78 33.12
N SER A 705 32.87 -16.54 33.58
CA SER A 705 32.27 -15.35 32.96
C SER A 705 33.11 -14.87 31.77
N LEU A 706 32.58 -15.03 30.57
CA LEU A 706 33.18 -14.55 29.31
C LEU A 706 32.66 -13.15 28.95
N ALA A 707 33.07 -12.62 27.79
CA ALA A 707 32.79 -11.27 27.30
C ALA A 707 33.34 -10.19 28.24
N LYS A 708 34.65 -10.25 28.50
CA LYS A 708 35.37 -9.41 29.47
C LYS A 708 34.73 -9.46 30.87
N ASN A 709 34.68 -10.64 31.48
CA ASN A 709 34.07 -10.90 32.80
C ASN A 709 32.60 -10.41 32.90
N GLY A 710 31.82 -10.59 31.84
CA GLY A 710 30.40 -10.28 31.84
C GLY A 710 30.06 -8.80 31.69
N THR A 711 30.98 -7.99 31.18
CA THR A 711 30.79 -6.53 31.02
C THR A 711 30.37 -6.14 29.60
N ARG A 712 30.58 -7.01 28.61
CA ARG A 712 30.25 -6.75 27.19
C ARG A 712 29.12 -7.63 26.69
N VAL A 713 28.29 -7.12 25.80
CA VAL A 713 27.16 -7.82 25.19
C VAL A 713 27.49 -8.22 23.76
N TYR A 714 27.91 -9.47 23.58
CA TYR A 714 28.26 -10.02 22.27
C TYR A 714 27.12 -10.81 21.59
N VAL A 715 26.00 -11.01 22.28
CA VAL A 715 24.83 -11.74 21.74
C VAL A 715 23.57 -10.94 21.96
N TRP A 716 22.75 -10.82 20.92
CA TRP A 716 21.54 -10.03 20.91
C TRP A 716 20.36 -10.82 20.38
N HIS A 717 19.22 -10.77 21.07
CA HIS A 717 17.94 -11.25 20.52
C HIS A 717 17.45 -10.25 19.46
N THR A 718 17.61 -10.58 18.19
CA THR A 718 17.32 -9.71 17.05
C THR A 718 16.20 -10.29 16.20
N ARG A 719 14.97 -10.15 16.68
CA ARG A 719 13.78 -10.57 15.94
C ARG A 719 13.30 -9.48 15.00
N THR A 720 12.64 -9.87 13.92
CA THR A 720 11.91 -8.97 13.00
C THR A 720 10.59 -8.43 13.61
N ALA A 721 10.50 -8.35 14.94
CA ALA A 721 9.33 -7.91 15.70
C ALA A 721 9.77 -6.88 16.75
N GLN A 722 8.86 -6.00 17.14
CA GLN A 722 9.15 -4.97 18.15
C GLN A 722 9.57 -5.61 19.47
N THR A 723 10.69 -5.13 20.02
CA THR A 723 11.24 -5.62 21.27
C THR A 723 10.29 -5.35 22.44
N GLN A 724 9.94 -6.40 23.18
CA GLN A 724 9.11 -6.29 24.38
C GLN A 724 9.96 -5.97 25.62
N LEU A 725 10.47 -4.74 25.73
CA LEU A 725 11.11 -4.26 26.96
C LEU A 725 10.06 -3.79 27.97
N ARG A 726 10.32 -4.00 29.27
CA ARG A 726 9.46 -3.45 30.32
C ARG A 726 9.63 -1.92 30.41
N ALA A 727 8.58 -1.19 30.76
CA ALA A 727 8.62 0.28 30.85
C ALA A 727 9.80 0.84 31.67
N LYS A 728 10.18 0.18 32.80
CA LYS A 728 11.35 0.57 33.60
C LYS A 728 12.69 0.42 32.86
N GLN A 729 12.80 -0.56 31.96
CA GLN A 729 13.98 -0.81 31.15
C GLN A 729 14.04 0.17 29.96
N ILE A 730 12.89 0.51 29.39
CA ILE A 730 12.78 1.58 28.38
C ILE A 730 13.20 2.93 28.99
N ALA A 731 12.77 3.23 30.22
CA ALA A 731 13.18 4.45 30.92
C ALA A 731 14.70 4.54 31.13
N LYS A 732 15.41 3.41 31.30
CA LYS A 732 16.88 3.38 31.37
C LYS A 732 17.54 3.82 30.07
N PHE A 733 16.91 3.57 28.92
CA PHE A 733 17.40 4.00 27.60
C PHE A 733 17.29 5.52 27.41
N TYR A 734 16.20 6.13 27.90
CA TYR A 734 15.94 7.56 27.74
C TYR A 734 16.47 8.44 28.89
N SER A 735 16.74 7.86 30.06
CA SER A 735 17.27 8.63 31.20
C SER A 735 18.78 8.81 31.04
N ALA A 736 19.24 10.07 31.04
CA ALA A 736 20.65 10.44 30.89
C ALA A 736 21.56 10.02 32.06
N ASN A 737 21.07 9.28 33.05
CA ASN A 737 21.82 8.83 34.22
C ASN A 737 22.53 7.49 33.98
N VAL A 738 23.44 7.49 32.99
CA VAL A 738 24.31 6.36 32.62
C VAL A 738 25.18 5.89 33.80
N SER A 739 25.42 6.75 34.80
CA SER A 739 26.20 6.43 36.00
C SER A 739 25.62 5.30 36.85
N THR A 740 24.30 5.09 36.81
CA THR A 740 23.59 4.10 37.64
C THR A 740 23.40 2.72 37.00
N LEU A 741 23.81 2.55 35.74
CA LEU A 741 23.68 1.31 34.99
C LEU A 741 24.87 0.37 35.24
N ALA A 742 24.61 -0.94 35.21
CA ALA A 742 25.69 -1.93 35.18
C ALA A 742 26.46 -1.85 33.85
N GLU A 743 27.73 -2.22 33.82
CA GLU A 743 28.57 -2.07 32.61
C GLU A 743 27.99 -2.81 31.39
N ALA A 744 27.45 -4.01 31.57
CA ALA A 744 26.76 -4.74 30.50
C ALA A 744 25.49 -4.02 30.00
N GLU A 745 24.77 -3.30 30.88
CA GLU A 745 23.63 -2.48 30.45
C GLU A 745 24.10 -1.22 29.71
N LYS A 746 25.26 -0.65 30.07
CA LYS A 746 25.85 0.49 29.33
C LYS A 746 26.29 0.05 27.94
N ASP A 747 26.95 -1.10 27.84
CA ASP A 747 27.40 -1.67 26.56
C ASP A 747 26.21 -2.08 25.67
N ALA A 748 25.10 -2.53 26.26
CA ALA A 748 23.86 -2.79 25.52
C ALA A 748 23.20 -1.52 24.94
N ILE A 749 23.49 -0.34 25.49
CA ILE A 749 22.91 0.93 25.04
C ILE A 749 23.83 1.63 24.03
N SER A 750 25.15 1.50 24.21
CA SER A 750 26.18 2.08 23.32
C SER A 750 26.24 1.38 21.97
#